data_AF-A0A812TKX9-F1
#
_entry.id   AF-A0A812TKX9-F1
#
_cell.length_a   1.000
_cell.length_b   1.000
_cell.length_c   1.000
_cell.angle_alpha   90.00
_cell.angle_beta   90.00
_cell.angle_gamma   90.00
#
_symmetry.space_group_name_H-M   'P 1'
#
loop_
_entity.id
_entity.type
_entity.pdbx_description
1 polymer ?
#
loop_
_entity_poly.entity_id
_entity_poly.type
_entity_poly.pdbx_seq_one_letter_code
_entity_poly.pdbx_strand_id
1 'polypeptide(L)'
;AVVGLLVFGGTGLKHYLVLQQEQSLIKRQSGLLSASLFATQLVVCLQLVIVIQKIDITWDEPFLMLMKMLSFLSAEVIFESLSAISCVTRLTSTLQFLMQTLVVPASFMAAPMVLHLVVVLIWRRTSWELHLLVETLGSLFVLFFIALCTAVVEPFQCQIHPNGLSTMHSSRGTLCNFEGNHFEMCLLGGILGCLPISSLAFCSWVVLLEFPKRLRKADVKFIRACSFLVLRFRPGCEGFSIFFLLRNALFALAPILPAANGSMLTIQCLLCLSLILSAYFKPWRSIPASCTDICVNAVFLIIVFQGSFFVTGADQYYSMIICALCLAAMLVALASLSIFAIGRHLLMMRGKKFHFFLSHHKQAAGNLARLLKLELQQRGFAVFLDTDDLTDLTQLFVTLNRNVEALLVLATTQVLTRKWCVAEIVTARLGGLDTTLVMLPQFYLPSMDFIDAYEGTVPDIAELATYGFGIADITDTLRWLRTVKSVSLSSKLPEKELLEVLGQLTAGKQGRRLSQRASRDFDSDCVILANLEDTEAIASAHVLRHLISQHVFATTNMFPKVLCSADRINSRRELGSAKPLFLILVCTTDCLSTSCVAEWLLQAYRASSSCHVLPVIATEGFIVPQSSDAFDEIAQDPSLQKLPGIEMYNSTLKAVFMQIAMHFLPQSTSESALEIRARQIASRINQDGTASLSSLLDLSWFPSLHLGNFGSDNGHWSLPSTQARV
;
A
#
# COMPACT_ATOMS: atom_id res chain seq x y z
N ALA A 1 -4.63 4.56 42.68
CA ALA A 1 -5.45 5.71 42.24
C ALA A 1 -5.00 6.34 40.91
N VAL A 2 -3.90 7.10 40.83
CA VAL A 2 -3.52 7.88 39.61
C VAL A 2 -3.33 6.99 38.37
N VAL A 3 -2.57 5.89 38.49
CA VAL A 3 -2.34 4.95 37.38
C VAL A 3 -3.66 4.36 36.87
N GLY A 4 -4.53 3.90 37.78
CA GLY A 4 -5.85 3.38 37.43
C GLY A 4 -6.71 4.40 36.67
N LEU A 5 -6.72 5.67 37.10
CA LEU A 5 -7.43 6.75 36.39
C LEU A 5 -6.84 7.03 35.01
N LEU A 6 -5.52 7.00 34.86
CA LEU A 6 -4.86 7.18 33.56
C LEU A 6 -5.21 6.04 32.58
N VAL A 7 -5.23 4.79 33.05
CA VAL A 7 -5.61 3.66 32.20
C VAL A 7 -7.11 3.71 31.86
N PHE A 8 -7.97 3.99 32.84
CA PHE A 8 -9.41 4.15 32.62
C PHE A 8 -9.71 5.29 31.63
N GLY A 9 -9.12 6.47 31.84
CA GLY A 9 -9.23 7.61 30.93
C GLY A 9 -8.65 7.31 29.54
N GLY A 10 -7.53 6.61 29.47
CA GLY A 10 -6.88 6.22 28.21
C GLY A 10 -7.71 5.23 27.38
N THR A 11 -8.32 4.23 28.02
CA THR A 11 -9.21 3.27 27.34
C THR A 11 -10.50 3.93 26.84
N GLY A 12 -11.09 4.82 27.64
CA GLY A 12 -12.21 5.67 27.23
C GLY A 12 -11.83 6.59 26.06
N LEU A 13 -10.71 7.31 26.15
CA LEU A 13 -10.22 8.19 25.07
C LEU A 13 -9.95 7.40 23.78
N LYS A 14 -9.37 6.21 23.86
CA LYS A 14 -9.20 5.33 22.70
C LYS A 14 -10.55 5.03 22.05
N HIS A 15 -11.57 4.66 22.83
CA HIS A 15 -12.91 4.39 22.29
C HIS A 15 -13.54 5.65 21.67
N TYR A 16 -13.40 6.80 22.34
CA TYR A 16 -13.85 8.10 21.80
C TYR A 16 -13.22 8.39 20.43
N LEU A 17 -11.91 8.18 20.29
CA LEU A 17 -11.21 8.36 19.02
C LEU A 17 -11.70 7.39 17.95
N VAL A 18 -11.99 6.13 18.32
CA VAL A 18 -12.59 5.15 17.38
C VAL A 18 -13.98 5.60 16.92
N LEU A 19 -14.81 6.12 17.82
CA LEU A 19 -16.14 6.67 17.50
C LEU A 19 -16.05 7.90 16.58
N GLN A 20 -15.10 8.81 16.84
CA GLN A 20 -14.87 9.99 15.99
C GLN A 20 -14.32 9.61 14.60
N GLN A 21 -13.60 8.49 14.50
CA GLN A 21 -12.93 8.03 13.28
C GLN A 21 -13.82 7.20 12.35
N GLU A 22 -15.09 6.98 12.73
CA GLU A 22 -16.08 6.13 12.06
C GLU A 22 -16.27 6.41 10.55
N GLN A 23 -15.96 7.62 10.07
CA GLN A 23 -16.21 7.99 8.68
C GLN A 23 -15.30 7.32 7.63
N SER A 24 -14.18 6.67 7.99
CA SER A 24 -13.52 5.72 7.08
C SER A 24 -12.40 4.91 7.75
N LEU A 25 -12.42 3.58 7.54
CA LEU A 25 -11.28 2.69 7.84
C LEU A 25 -9.96 3.19 7.22
N ILE A 26 -10.04 3.91 6.10
CA ILE A 26 -8.91 4.52 5.40
C ILE A 26 -8.27 5.64 6.25
N LYS A 27 -9.05 6.48 6.95
CA LYS A 27 -8.49 7.49 7.88
C LYS A 27 -7.68 6.83 8.99
N ARG A 28 -8.01 5.58 9.35
CA ARG A 28 -7.36 4.81 10.42
C ARG A 28 -6.04 4.15 10.02
N GLN A 29 -5.85 3.83 8.75
CA GLN A 29 -4.88 2.82 8.32
C GLN A 29 -3.38 3.17 8.38
N SER A 30 -2.91 4.43 8.49
CA SER A 30 -1.46 4.67 8.27
C SER A 30 -0.65 5.39 9.35
N GLY A 31 -1.25 6.29 10.13
CA GLY A 31 -0.52 7.02 11.19
C GLY A 31 -0.76 6.42 12.57
N LEU A 32 -2.02 6.48 12.99
CA LEU A 32 -2.47 5.96 14.29
C LEU A 32 -2.30 4.45 14.39
N LEU A 33 -2.43 3.71 13.29
CA LEU A 33 -2.16 2.28 13.29
C LEU A 33 -0.72 1.99 13.71
N SER A 34 0.28 2.61 13.07
CA SER A 34 1.70 2.45 13.43
C SER A 34 1.97 2.81 14.89
N ALA A 35 1.45 3.95 15.35
CA ALA A 35 1.56 4.36 16.75
C ALA A 35 0.94 3.32 17.71
N SER A 36 -0.23 2.79 17.35
CA SER A 36 -0.93 1.76 18.14
C SER A 36 -0.20 0.42 18.15
N LEU A 37 0.51 0.06 17.07
CA LEU A 37 1.34 -1.14 17.02
C LEU A 37 2.52 -1.03 17.99
N PHE A 38 3.27 0.08 17.95
CA PHE A 38 4.37 0.31 18.88
C PHE A 38 3.90 0.40 20.34
N ALA A 39 2.78 1.08 20.59
CA ALA A 39 2.19 1.15 21.93
C ALA A 39 1.74 -0.24 22.43
N THR A 40 1.17 -1.08 21.55
CA THR A 40 0.79 -2.46 21.90
C THR A 40 2.03 -3.31 22.21
N GLN A 41 3.10 -3.19 21.41
CA GLN A 41 4.36 -3.88 21.67
C GLN A 41 5.01 -3.44 22.98
N LEU A 42 4.94 -2.13 23.32
CA LEU A 42 5.40 -1.60 24.59
C LEU A 42 4.66 -2.23 25.77
N VAL A 43 3.33 -2.28 25.72
CA VAL A 43 2.53 -2.89 26.80
C VAL A 43 2.81 -4.39 26.93
N VAL A 44 2.94 -5.11 25.81
CA VAL A 44 3.29 -6.54 25.81
C VAL A 44 4.68 -6.78 26.38
N CYS A 45 5.65 -5.91 26.04
CA CYS A 45 6.99 -5.92 26.62
C CYS A 45 6.94 -5.75 28.15
N LEU A 46 6.18 -4.77 28.64
CA LEU A 46 6.03 -4.54 30.08
C LEU A 46 5.35 -5.72 30.79
N GLN A 47 4.35 -6.34 30.17
CA GLN A 47 3.72 -7.55 30.69
C GLN A 47 4.68 -8.74 30.72
N LEU A 48 5.56 -8.88 29.73
CA LEU A 48 6.55 -9.95 29.71
C LEU A 48 7.62 -9.76 30.78
N VAL A 49 8.03 -8.52 31.08
CA VAL A 49 8.89 -8.21 32.24
C VAL A 49 8.24 -8.69 33.54
N ILE A 50 6.93 -8.44 33.72
CA ILE A 50 6.19 -8.91 34.90
C ILE A 50 6.18 -10.44 34.98
N VAL A 51 6.05 -11.15 33.85
CA VAL A 51 6.14 -12.62 33.82
C VAL A 51 7.54 -13.10 34.21
N ILE A 52 8.59 -12.45 33.72
CA ILE A 52 9.99 -12.79 34.06
C ILE A 52 10.29 -12.54 35.54
N GLN A 53 9.74 -11.47 36.12
CA GLN A 53 9.87 -11.15 37.54
C GLN A 53 9.27 -12.23 38.45
N LYS A 54 8.26 -12.98 37.98
CA LYS A 54 7.63 -14.07 38.73
C LYS A 54 8.43 -15.38 38.75
N ILE A 55 9.54 -15.46 38.01
CA ILE A 55 10.43 -16.61 38.04
C ILE A 55 11.33 -16.50 39.26
N ASP A 56 11.53 -17.61 39.97
CA ASP A 56 12.38 -17.68 41.18
C ASP A 56 13.88 -17.58 40.82
N ILE A 57 14.29 -16.39 40.38
CA ILE A 57 15.69 -16.01 40.14
C ILE A 57 16.00 -14.79 40.98
N THR A 58 17.17 -14.83 41.61
CA THR A 58 17.73 -13.72 42.38
C THR A 58 18.25 -12.64 41.43
N TRP A 59 17.34 -11.83 40.89
CA TRP A 59 17.70 -10.61 40.18
C TRP A 59 18.30 -9.60 41.16
N ASP A 60 19.39 -8.96 40.76
CA ASP A 60 20.16 -8.05 41.60
C ASP A 60 20.12 -6.62 41.03
N GLU A 61 20.58 -5.65 41.81
CA GLU A 61 20.60 -4.25 41.38
C GLU A 61 21.64 -3.99 40.28
N PRO A 62 21.37 -3.12 39.28
CA PRO A 62 20.22 -2.20 39.17
C PRO A 62 18.99 -2.74 38.43
N PHE A 63 19.05 -3.99 37.95
CA PHE A 63 17.99 -4.55 37.11
C PHE A 63 16.69 -4.76 37.90
N LEU A 64 16.81 -5.18 39.16
CA LEU A 64 15.67 -5.36 40.05
C LEU A 64 14.91 -4.05 40.29
N MET A 65 15.60 -2.93 40.55
CA MET A 65 14.97 -1.60 40.68
C MET A 65 14.18 -1.24 39.42
N LEU A 66 14.74 -1.48 38.24
CA LEU A 66 14.05 -1.20 36.98
C LEU A 66 12.78 -2.05 36.84
N MET A 67 12.84 -3.36 37.09
CA MET A 67 11.65 -4.24 37.02
C MET A 67 10.57 -3.82 38.02
N LYS A 68 10.96 -3.48 39.27
CA LYS A 68 10.04 -2.96 40.29
C LYS A 68 9.36 -1.66 39.82
N MET A 69 10.11 -0.73 39.22
CA MET A 69 9.54 0.49 38.65
C MET A 69 8.53 0.22 37.53
N LEU A 70 8.75 -0.82 36.72
CA LEU A 70 7.88 -1.20 35.60
C LEU A 70 6.67 -2.05 36.01
N SER A 71 6.64 -2.55 37.25
CA SER A 71 5.55 -3.36 37.78
C SER A 71 4.23 -2.60 37.96
N PHE A 72 4.16 -1.29 37.68
CA PHE A 72 2.93 -0.48 37.76
C PHE A 72 1.78 -0.97 36.86
N LEU A 73 2.08 -1.77 35.84
CA LEU A 73 1.09 -2.43 34.98
C LEU A 73 0.65 -3.81 35.48
N SER A 74 1.20 -4.30 36.60
CA SER A 74 0.76 -5.56 37.18
C SER A 74 -0.64 -5.42 37.78
N ALA A 75 -1.44 -6.48 37.67
CA ALA A 75 -2.79 -6.49 38.25
C ALA A 75 -2.73 -6.29 39.77
N GLU A 76 -1.67 -6.80 40.42
CA GLU A 76 -1.40 -6.66 41.85
C GLU A 76 -1.24 -5.18 42.26
N VAL A 77 -0.35 -4.42 41.62
CA VAL A 77 -0.12 -3.00 41.96
C VAL A 77 -1.37 -2.16 41.67
N ILE A 78 -2.10 -2.46 40.59
CA ILE A 78 -3.35 -1.77 40.27
C ILE A 78 -4.41 -2.08 41.34
N PHE A 79 -4.52 -3.34 41.76
CA PHE A 79 -5.43 -3.79 42.81
C PHE A 79 -5.06 -3.22 44.19
N GLU A 80 -3.78 -3.20 44.57
CA GLU A 80 -3.30 -2.53 45.78
C GLU A 80 -3.70 -1.06 45.79
N SER A 81 -3.69 -0.41 44.63
CA SER A 81 -4.14 0.97 44.50
C SER A 81 -5.66 1.17 44.72
N LEU A 82 -6.44 0.09 44.65
CA LEU A 82 -7.87 0.00 44.99
C LEU A 82 -8.08 -0.54 46.42
N SER A 83 -7.04 -1.09 47.05
CA SER A 83 -7.08 -1.72 48.37
C SER A 83 -7.29 -0.75 49.53
N ALA A 84 -7.53 0.55 49.28
CA ALA A 84 -8.12 1.43 50.30
C ALA A 84 -9.43 0.82 50.89
N ILE A 85 -10.09 -0.07 50.13
CA ILE A 85 -11.24 -0.87 50.59
C ILE A 85 -10.86 -1.89 51.68
N SER A 86 -9.62 -2.38 51.71
CA SER A 86 -9.14 -3.32 52.73
C SER A 86 -9.11 -2.72 54.15
N CYS A 87 -9.02 -1.38 54.26
CA CYS A 87 -9.18 -0.67 55.53
C CYS A 87 -10.63 -0.74 56.07
N VAL A 88 -11.61 -0.99 55.20
CA VAL A 88 -13.04 -1.04 55.55
C VAL A 88 -13.50 -2.49 55.78
N THR A 89 -12.95 -3.45 55.05
CA THR A 89 -13.33 -4.86 55.15
C THR A 89 -12.10 -5.78 55.07
N ARG A 90 -11.97 -6.74 56.00
CA ARG A 90 -10.97 -7.82 55.89
C ARG A 90 -11.34 -8.72 54.72
N LEU A 91 -10.60 -8.62 53.62
CA LEU A 91 -10.74 -9.47 52.45
C LEU A 91 -10.02 -10.80 52.71
N THR A 92 -10.69 -11.93 52.47
CA THR A 92 -10.01 -13.24 52.44
C THR A 92 -9.09 -13.32 51.22
N SER A 93 -8.02 -14.12 51.29
CA SER A 93 -7.10 -14.29 50.16
C SER A 93 -7.83 -14.77 48.90
N THR A 94 -8.85 -15.63 49.05
CA THR A 94 -9.69 -16.10 47.94
C THR A 94 -10.46 -14.96 47.27
N LEU A 95 -11.04 -14.04 48.07
CA LEU A 95 -11.77 -12.88 47.55
C LEU A 95 -10.82 -11.86 46.91
N GLN A 96 -9.63 -11.67 47.49
CA GLN A 96 -8.58 -10.84 46.90
C GLN A 96 -8.18 -11.37 45.52
N PHE A 97 -7.91 -12.67 45.40
CA PHE A 97 -7.62 -13.33 44.13
C PHE A 97 -8.75 -13.13 43.11
N LEU A 98 -10.01 -13.33 43.51
CA LEU A 98 -11.18 -13.16 42.65
C LEU A 98 -11.31 -11.71 42.14
N MET A 99 -11.16 -10.74 43.03
CA MET A 99 -11.25 -9.31 42.69
C MET A 99 -10.11 -8.89 41.78
N GLN A 100 -8.88 -9.31 42.05
CA GLN A 100 -7.72 -9.03 41.20
C GLN A 100 -7.89 -9.62 39.80
N THR A 101 -8.41 -10.85 39.70
CA THR A 101 -8.56 -11.56 38.41
C THR A 101 -9.74 -11.05 37.57
N LEU A 102 -10.86 -10.66 38.20
CA LEU A 102 -12.07 -10.23 37.48
C LEU A 102 -12.25 -8.71 37.42
N VAL A 103 -12.14 -8.02 38.55
CA VAL A 103 -12.49 -6.59 38.65
C VAL A 103 -11.48 -5.72 37.91
N VAL A 104 -10.18 -6.04 38.03
CA VAL A 104 -9.15 -5.24 37.36
C VAL A 104 -9.33 -5.27 35.83
N PRO A 105 -9.41 -6.44 35.15
CA PRO A 105 -9.68 -6.46 33.70
C PRO A 105 -11.04 -5.86 33.32
N ALA A 106 -12.10 -6.11 34.11
CA ALA A 106 -13.42 -5.56 33.86
C ALA A 106 -13.42 -4.02 33.92
N SER A 107 -12.63 -3.42 34.81
CA SER A 107 -12.54 -1.96 34.95
C SER A 107 -12.02 -1.28 33.67
N PHE A 108 -11.08 -1.92 32.95
CA PHE A 108 -10.58 -1.40 31.67
C PHE A 108 -11.60 -1.48 30.54
N MET A 109 -12.55 -2.40 30.63
CA MET A 109 -13.65 -2.54 29.68
C MET A 109 -14.82 -1.61 30.00
N ALA A 110 -15.02 -1.28 31.28
CA ALA A 110 -16.10 -0.42 31.74
C ALA A 110 -16.02 0.99 31.15
N ALA A 111 -14.84 1.61 31.06
CA ALA A 111 -14.67 2.94 30.47
C ALA A 111 -15.21 3.06 29.03
N PRO A 112 -14.77 2.21 28.06
CA PRO A 112 -15.35 2.17 26.73
C PRO A 112 -16.86 1.94 26.72
N MET A 113 -17.38 1.02 27.54
CA MET A 113 -18.81 0.70 27.58
C MET A 113 -19.65 1.88 28.07
N VAL A 114 -19.24 2.52 29.18
CA VAL A 114 -19.93 3.69 29.74
C VAL A 114 -19.87 4.83 28.74
N LEU A 115 -18.71 5.11 28.15
CA LEU A 115 -18.59 6.15 27.13
C LEU A 115 -19.48 5.88 25.91
N HIS A 116 -19.51 4.63 25.42
CA HIS A 116 -20.36 4.24 24.30
C HIS A 116 -21.84 4.48 24.62
N LEU A 117 -22.29 4.03 25.79
CA LEU A 117 -23.65 4.24 26.26
C LEU A 117 -23.98 5.73 26.38
N VAL A 118 -23.08 6.53 26.94
CA VAL A 118 -23.24 7.99 27.06
C VAL A 118 -23.37 8.63 25.68
N VAL A 119 -22.52 8.28 24.72
CA VAL A 119 -22.58 8.82 23.34
C VAL A 119 -23.88 8.42 22.65
N VAL A 120 -24.31 7.16 22.75
CA VAL A 120 -25.56 6.68 22.13
C VAL A 120 -26.78 7.35 22.76
N LEU A 121 -26.84 7.45 24.09
CA LEU A 121 -27.98 8.04 24.80
C LEU A 121 -28.06 9.55 24.61
N ILE A 122 -26.94 10.27 24.73
CA ILE A 122 -26.93 11.74 24.66
C ILE A 122 -27.04 12.23 23.21
N TRP A 123 -26.31 11.62 22.27
CA TRP A 123 -26.23 12.13 20.91
C TRP A 123 -27.35 11.62 19.98
N ARG A 124 -28.29 10.81 20.52
CA ARG A 124 -29.44 10.22 19.80
C ARG A 124 -29.07 9.64 18.43
N ARG A 125 -27.91 8.98 18.33
CA ARG A 125 -27.57 8.25 17.10
C ARG A 125 -28.53 7.08 16.96
N THR A 126 -29.10 6.95 15.77
CA THR A 126 -30.13 5.94 15.44
C THR A 126 -29.55 4.52 15.34
N SER A 127 -28.24 4.37 15.12
CA SER A 127 -27.56 3.07 15.07
C SER A 127 -26.65 2.87 16.29
N TRP A 128 -26.75 1.70 16.91
CA TRP A 128 -25.99 1.31 18.12
C TRP A 128 -24.55 0.86 17.83
N GLU A 129 -24.11 0.92 16.58
CA GLU A 129 -22.75 0.61 16.06
C GLU A 129 -21.88 -0.32 16.92
N LEU A 130 -22.48 -1.44 17.36
CA LEU A 130 -21.92 -2.36 18.36
C LEU A 130 -20.58 -2.94 17.92
N HIS A 131 -20.36 -3.01 16.60
CA HIS A 131 -19.13 -3.49 16.01
C HIS A 131 -17.90 -2.64 16.42
N LEU A 132 -18.04 -1.33 16.64
CA LEU A 132 -16.96 -0.45 17.10
C LEU A 132 -16.61 -0.68 18.58
N LEU A 133 -17.64 -0.97 19.39
CA LEU A 133 -17.47 -1.35 20.79
C LEU A 133 -16.77 -2.70 20.89
N VAL A 134 -17.25 -3.71 20.14
CA VAL A 134 -16.63 -5.04 20.07
C VAL A 134 -15.16 -4.94 19.64
N GLU A 135 -14.87 -4.14 18.63
CA GLU A 135 -13.49 -3.89 18.19
C GLU A 135 -12.61 -3.31 19.31
N THR A 136 -13.13 -2.34 20.06
CA THR A 136 -12.39 -1.68 21.14
C THR A 136 -12.16 -2.66 22.29
N LEU A 137 -13.22 -3.36 22.72
CA LEU A 137 -13.17 -4.35 23.78
C LEU A 137 -12.25 -5.52 23.42
N GLY A 138 -12.37 -6.06 22.21
CA GLY A 138 -11.48 -7.12 21.71
C GLY A 138 -10.02 -6.65 21.66
N SER A 139 -9.76 -5.41 21.23
CA SER A 139 -8.42 -4.84 21.22
C SER A 139 -7.82 -4.71 22.62
N LEU A 140 -8.63 -4.32 23.62
CA LEU A 140 -8.21 -4.26 25.03
C LEU A 140 -8.03 -5.65 25.63
N PHE A 141 -8.91 -6.59 25.30
CA PHE A 141 -8.78 -7.98 25.73
C PHE A 141 -7.46 -8.58 25.25
N VAL A 142 -7.13 -8.43 23.97
CA VAL A 142 -5.84 -8.91 23.43
C VAL A 142 -4.66 -8.18 24.07
N LEU A 143 -4.80 -6.89 24.39
CA LEU A 143 -3.75 -6.10 25.04
C LEU A 143 -3.46 -6.58 26.47
N PHE A 144 -4.48 -7.02 27.21
CA PHE A 144 -4.35 -7.49 28.60
C PHE A 144 -4.36 -9.02 28.75
N PHE A 145 -4.24 -9.75 27.63
CA PHE A 145 -4.35 -11.20 27.61
C PHE A 145 -3.27 -11.89 28.47
N ILE A 146 -2.01 -11.43 28.44
CA ILE A 146 -0.95 -11.99 29.30
C ILE A 146 -1.29 -11.75 30.77
N ALA A 147 -1.69 -10.53 31.13
CA ALA A 147 -2.02 -10.20 32.52
C ALA A 147 -3.16 -11.08 33.06
N LEU A 148 -4.19 -11.32 32.25
CA LEU A 148 -5.30 -12.23 32.57
C LEU A 148 -4.82 -13.67 32.74
N CYS A 149 -4.05 -14.21 31.80
CA CYS A 149 -3.51 -15.57 31.90
C CYS A 149 -2.60 -15.72 33.14
N THR A 150 -1.74 -14.74 33.42
CA THR A 150 -0.83 -14.73 34.56
C THR A 150 -1.57 -14.65 35.89
N ALA A 151 -2.67 -13.88 35.96
CA ALA A 151 -3.51 -13.82 37.16
C ALA A 151 -4.20 -15.16 37.41
N VAL A 152 -4.81 -15.76 36.39
CA VAL A 152 -5.49 -17.06 36.48
C VAL A 152 -4.58 -18.17 37.02
N VAL A 153 -3.31 -18.17 36.63
CA VAL A 153 -2.38 -19.25 37.01
C VAL A 153 -1.58 -18.96 38.29
N GLU A 154 -1.78 -17.79 38.89
CA GLU A 154 -1.12 -17.38 40.13
C GLU A 154 -1.27 -18.36 41.30
N PRO A 155 -2.43 -19.01 41.52
CA PRO A 155 -2.57 -20.02 42.57
C PRO A 155 -1.65 -21.24 42.43
N PHE A 156 -1.17 -21.51 41.22
CA PHE A 156 -0.29 -22.65 40.93
C PHE A 156 1.20 -22.29 41.04
N GLN A 157 1.52 -21.02 41.32
CA GLN A 157 2.90 -20.55 41.47
C GLN A 157 3.34 -20.72 42.92
N CYS A 158 4.01 -21.84 43.20
CA CYS A 158 4.44 -22.22 44.54
C CYS A 158 5.96 -22.11 44.70
N GLN A 159 6.41 -21.58 45.83
CA GLN A 159 7.82 -21.50 46.20
C GLN A 159 8.11 -22.51 47.33
N ILE A 160 9.13 -23.35 47.13
CA ILE A 160 9.59 -24.33 48.11
C ILE A 160 10.54 -23.64 49.09
N HIS A 161 10.30 -23.82 50.38
CA HIS A 161 11.13 -23.29 51.46
C HIS A 161 12.13 -24.35 51.97
N PRO A 162 13.22 -23.94 52.66
CA PRO A 162 14.20 -24.87 53.21
C PRO A 162 13.65 -25.91 54.19
N ASN A 163 12.48 -25.66 54.79
CA ASN A 163 11.78 -26.62 55.67
C ASN A 163 10.99 -27.70 54.89
N GLY A 164 11.04 -27.69 53.56
CA GLY A 164 10.30 -28.61 52.69
C GLY A 164 8.85 -28.23 52.45
N LEU A 165 8.33 -27.19 53.10
CA LEU A 165 6.98 -26.68 52.84
C LEU A 165 6.99 -25.75 51.63
N SER A 166 5.87 -25.69 50.91
CA SER A 166 5.69 -24.76 49.80
C SER A 166 4.60 -23.75 50.11
N THR A 167 4.77 -22.49 49.73
CA THR A 167 3.74 -21.45 49.85
C THR A 167 3.47 -20.80 48.51
N MET A 168 2.27 -20.25 48.32
CA MET A 168 1.94 -19.47 47.12
C MET A 168 2.82 -18.22 47.04
N HIS A 169 3.33 -17.89 45.87
CA HIS A 169 4.25 -16.76 45.66
C HIS A 169 3.61 -15.40 46.03
N SER A 170 2.34 -15.19 45.64
CA SER A 170 1.59 -13.96 45.90
C SER A 170 1.01 -13.86 47.32
N SER A 171 0.82 -14.98 48.02
CA SER A 171 0.34 -15.01 49.41
C SER A 171 1.16 -16.00 50.22
N ARG A 172 2.21 -15.49 50.87
CA ARG A 172 3.09 -16.28 51.74
C ARG A 172 2.36 -16.93 52.92
N GLY A 173 1.16 -16.45 53.26
CA GLY A 173 0.31 -17.03 54.31
C GLY A 173 -0.47 -18.28 53.87
N THR A 174 -0.43 -18.65 52.59
CA THR A 174 -1.18 -19.78 52.03
C THR A 174 -0.23 -20.91 51.63
N LEU A 175 -0.35 -22.06 52.30
CA LEU A 175 0.43 -23.26 51.99
C LEU A 175 -0.05 -23.90 50.68
N CYS A 176 0.89 -24.30 49.83
CA CYS A 176 0.64 -25.03 48.58
C CYS A 176 0.48 -26.53 48.84
N ASN A 177 -0.61 -26.93 49.47
CA ASN A 177 -0.90 -28.33 49.81
C ASN A 177 -2.14 -28.90 49.11
N PHE A 178 -2.78 -28.12 48.22
CA PHE A 178 -4.09 -28.45 47.62
C PHE A 178 -5.18 -28.74 48.65
N GLU A 179 -5.16 -28.04 49.80
CA GLU A 179 -6.22 -28.10 50.82
C GLU A 179 -6.72 -26.70 51.18
N GLY A 180 -7.89 -26.61 51.80
CA GLY A 180 -8.49 -25.36 52.31
C GLY A 180 -8.50 -24.23 51.26
N ASN A 181 -8.03 -23.04 51.67
CA ASN A 181 -8.00 -21.84 50.81
C ASN A 181 -7.17 -22.03 49.53
N HIS A 182 -6.09 -22.83 49.57
CA HIS A 182 -5.27 -23.07 48.38
C HIS A 182 -6.04 -23.89 47.34
N PHE A 183 -6.72 -24.95 47.76
CA PHE A 183 -7.58 -25.73 46.88
C PHE A 183 -8.69 -24.87 46.25
N GLU A 184 -9.34 -24.03 47.05
CA GLU A 184 -10.36 -23.09 46.55
C GLU A 184 -9.80 -22.15 45.48
N MET A 185 -8.61 -21.57 45.71
CA MET A 185 -7.97 -20.70 44.72
C MET A 185 -7.57 -21.45 43.45
N CYS A 186 -7.00 -22.67 43.56
CA CYS A 186 -6.67 -23.49 42.40
C CYS A 186 -7.93 -23.86 41.59
N LEU A 187 -9.02 -24.22 42.28
CA LEU A 187 -10.30 -24.54 41.63
C LEU A 187 -10.87 -23.32 40.91
N LEU A 188 -10.90 -22.16 41.59
CA LEU A 188 -11.33 -20.90 40.99
C LEU A 188 -10.42 -20.48 39.83
N GLY A 189 -9.11 -20.62 39.96
CA GLY A 189 -8.13 -20.40 38.89
C GLY A 189 -8.41 -21.30 37.69
N GLY A 190 -8.68 -22.60 37.91
CA GLY A 190 -9.08 -23.52 36.85
C GLY A 190 -10.35 -23.09 36.12
N ILE A 191 -11.40 -22.73 36.87
CA ILE A 191 -12.68 -22.24 36.30
C ILE A 191 -12.47 -20.92 35.53
N LEU A 192 -11.77 -19.96 36.12
CA LEU A 192 -11.47 -18.68 35.49
C LEU A 192 -10.53 -18.85 34.29
N GLY A 193 -9.69 -19.88 34.27
CA GLY A 193 -8.83 -20.24 33.15
C GLY A 193 -9.58 -20.71 31.91
N CYS A 194 -10.83 -21.17 32.06
CA CYS A 194 -11.70 -21.39 30.92
C CYS A 194 -11.95 -20.11 30.11
N LEU A 195 -11.86 -18.92 30.71
CA LEU A 195 -12.06 -17.64 30.03
C LEU A 195 -10.97 -17.34 28.97
N PRO A 196 -9.66 -17.28 29.28
CA PRO A 196 -8.64 -17.09 28.25
C PRO A 196 -8.56 -18.25 27.25
N ILE A 197 -8.81 -19.50 27.68
CA ILE A 197 -8.83 -20.68 26.78
C ILE A 197 -9.99 -20.58 25.77
N SER A 198 -11.20 -20.30 26.24
CA SER A 198 -12.37 -20.12 25.37
C SER A 198 -12.19 -18.93 24.44
N SER A 199 -11.58 -17.83 24.90
CA SER A 199 -11.28 -16.71 24.03
C SER A 199 -10.23 -17.05 22.97
N LEU A 200 -9.18 -17.82 23.30
CA LEU A 200 -8.21 -18.28 22.31
C LEU A 200 -8.90 -19.16 21.26
N ALA A 201 -9.70 -20.13 21.69
CA ALA A 201 -10.48 -21.00 20.81
C ALA A 201 -11.44 -20.20 19.92
N PHE A 202 -12.13 -19.20 20.47
CA PHE A 202 -13.01 -18.31 19.73
C PHE A 202 -12.24 -17.48 18.69
N CYS A 203 -11.12 -16.86 19.06
CA CYS A 203 -10.27 -16.13 18.13
C CYS A 203 -9.73 -17.04 17.02
N SER A 204 -9.34 -18.27 17.34
CA SER A 204 -8.92 -19.27 16.35
C SER A 204 -10.04 -19.64 15.39
N TRP A 205 -11.25 -19.91 15.90
CA TRP A 205 -12.42 -20.17 15.07
C TRP A 205 -12.76 -18.99 14.16
N VAL A 206 -12.77 -17.77 14.71
CA VAL A 206 -13.02 -16.53 13.96
C VAL A 206 -12.00 -16.37 12.84
N VAL A 207 -10.70 -16.45 13.12
CA VAL A 207 -9.64 -16.15 12.14
C VAL A 207 -9.48 -17.27 11.11
N LEU A 208 -9.53 -18.54 11.52
CA LEU A 208 -9.29 -19.68 10.61
C LEU A 208 -10.51 -20.08 9.79
N LEU A 209 -11.72 -19.97 10.35
CA LEU A 209 -12.92 -20.53 9.73
C LEU A 209 -13.90 -19.45 9.28
N GLU A 210 -14.22 -18.48 10.14
CA GLU A 210 -15.29 -17.53 9.85
C GLU A 210 -14.81 -16.35 8.99
N PHE A 211 -13.60 -15.85 9.24
CA PHE A 211 -13.02 -14.72 8.53
C PHE A 211 -12.87 -14.98 7.02
N PRO A 212 -12.30 -16.11 6.54
CA PRO A 212 -12.23 -16.37 5.09
C PRO A 212 -13.60 -16.55 4.44
N LYS A 213 -14.60 -17.06 5.17
CA LYS A 213 -15.97 -17.21 4.66
C LYS A 213 -16.65 -15.85 4.49
N ARG A 214 -16.52 -14.98 5.49
CA ARG A 214 -17.15 -13.65 5.49
C ARG A 214 -16.42 -12.63 4.64
N LEU A 215 -15.11 -12.76 4.49
CA LEU A 215 -14.32 -11.96 3.57
C LEU A 215 -14.76 -12.19 2.12
N ARG A 216 -15.01 -13.46 1.73
CA ARG A 216 -15.57 -13.79 0.41
C ARG A 216 -16.97 -13.23 0.18
N LYS A 217 -17.74 -13.05 1.25
CA LYS A 217 -19.07 -12.41 1.21
C LYS A 217 -19.03 -10.88 1.35
N ALA A 218 -17.84 -10.28 1.39
CA ALA A 218 -17.63 -8.85 1.63
C ALA A 218 -18.40 -8.31 2.86
N ASP A 219 -18.51 -9.09 3.94
CA ASP A 219 -19.17 -8.66 5.19
C ASP A 219 -18.26 -7.70 5.97
N VAL A 220 -18.28 -6.43 5.56
CA VAL A 220 -17.40 -5.39 6.12
C VAL A 220 -17.71 -5.08 7.59
N LYS A 221 -18.97 -5.25 8.03
CA LYS A 221 -19.33 -5.06 9.44
C LYS A 221 -18.61 -6.07 10.32
N PHE A 222 -18.58 -7.33 9.90
CA PHE A 222 -17.82 -8.36 10.59
C PHE A 222 -16.31 -8.12 10.53
N ILE A 223 -15.77 -7.82 9.34
CA ILE A 223 -14.33 -7.55 9.17
C ILE A 223 -13.88 -6.40 10.07
N ARG A 224 -14.71 -5.36 10.20
CA ARG A 224 -14.45 -4.22 11.09
C ARG A 224 -14.56 -4.61 12.56
N ALA A 225 -15.51 -5.46 12.96
CA ALA A 225 -15.59 -5.95 14.33
C ALA A 225 -14.37 -6.81 14.72
N CYS A 226 -13.81 -7.58 13.78
CA CYS A 226 -12.66 -8.47 13.98
C CYS A 226 -11.30 -7.81 13.65
N SER A 227 -11.30 -6.52 13.34
CA SER A 227 -10.09 -5.76 12.98
C SER A 227 -8.99 -5.81 14.04
N PHE A 228 -9.35 -5.95 15.31
CA PHE A 228 -8.39 -6.02 16.42
C PHE A 228 -7.50 -7.26 16.36
N LEU A 229 -7.97 -8.32 15.69
CA LEU A 229 -7.18 -9.52 15.38
C LEU A 229 -6.44 -9.36 14.06
N VAL A 230 -7.13 -8.86 13.03
CA VAL A 230 -6.66 -8.94 11.64
C VAL A 230 -5.82 -7.73 11.21
N LEU A 231 -6.25 -6.49 11.47
CA LEU A 231 -5.62 -5.29 10.91
C LEU A 231 -4.20 -5.00 11.42
N ARG A 232 -3.77 -5.69 12.47
CA ARG A 232 -2.41 -5.58 13.00
C ARG A 232 -1.38 -6.25 12.09
N PHE A 233 -1.83 -7.24 11.32
CA PHE A 233 -0.99 -8.06 10.46
C PHE A 233 -1.17 -7.71 8.99
N ARG A 234 -0.21 -8.14 8.15
CA ARG A 234 -0.32 -8.05 6.69
C ARG A 234 -1.43 -8.98 6.19
N PRO A 235 -2.11 -8.63 5.08
CA PRO A 235 -3.04 -9.55 4.44
C PRO A 235 -2.35 -10.88 4.14
N GLY A 236 -3.00 -11.99 4.46
CA GLY A 236 -2.45 -13.34 4.35
C GLY A 236 -1.63 -13.83 5.57
N CYS A 237 -1.33 -12.96 6.54
CA CYS A 237 -0.65 -13.31 7.79
C CYS A 237 -1.57 -13.20 9.02
N GLU A 238 -2.89 -13.21 8.83
CA GLU A 238 -3.87 -13.04 9.90
C GLU A 238 -3.80 -14.15 10.95
N GLY A 239 -3.43 -15.37 10.54
CA GLY A 239 -3.21 -16.51 11.42
C GLY A 239 -2.11 -16.27 12.47
N PHE A 240 -1.21 -15.31 12.24
CA PHE A 240 -0.20 -14.93 13.22
C PHE A 240 -0.81 -14.33 14.50
N SER A 241 -2.04 -13.80 14.44
CA SER A 241 -2.79 -13.38 15.63
C SER A 241 -3.01 -14.51 16.63
N ILE A 242 -3.27 -15.73 16.13
CA ILE A 242 -3.47 -16.93 16.95
C ILE A 242 -2.16 -17.37 17.56
N PHE A 243 -1.10 -17.44 16.75
CA PHE A 243 0.25 -17.73 17.24
C PHE A 243 0.66 -16.76 18.34
N PHE A 244 0.41 -15.46 18.15
CA PHE A 244 0.71 -14.42 19.12
C PHE A 244 -0.04 -14.62 20.45
N LEU A 245 -1.35 -14.92 20.40
CA LEU A 245 -2.14 -15.20 21.60
C LEU A 245 -1.69 -16.50 22.30
N LEU A 246 -1.46 -17.57 21.53
CA LEU A 246 -0.97 -18.84 22.07
C LEU A 246 0.39 -18.67 22.75
N ARG A 247 1.35 -18.00 22.09
CA ARG A 247 2.65 -17.65 22.65
C ARG A 247 2.51 -16.90 23.98
N ASN A 248 1.62 -15.92 24.03
CA ASN A 248 1.37 -15.12 25.22
C ASN A 248 0.75 -15.93 26.37
N ALA A 249 -0.15 -16.88 26.08
CA ALA A 249 -0.64 -17.83 27.08
C ALA A 249 0.49 -18.74 27.59
N LEU A 250 1.33 -19.27 26.71
CA LEU A 250 2.45 -20.13 27.08
C LEU A 250 3.49 -19.40 27.94
N PHE A 251 3.75 -18.11 27.68
CA PHE A 251 4.59 -17.30 28.56
C PHE A 251 4.01 -17.18 29.97
N ALA A 252 2.70 -16.96 30.10
CA ALA A 252 2.05 -16.89 31.41
C ALA A 252 2.11 -18.22 32.18
N LEU A 253 2.14 -19.36 31.48
CA LEU A 253 2.27 -20.69 32.09
C LEU A 253 3.70 -21.03 32.53
N ALA A 254 4.73 -20.38 31.98
CA ALA A 254 6.12 -20.75 32.25
C ALA A 254 6.51 -20.70 33.75
N PRO A 255 6.09 -19.69 34.55
CA PRO A 255 6.42 -19.64 35.99
C PRO A 255 5.74 -20.73 36.85
N ILE A 256 4.84 -21.55 36.30
CA ILE A 256 4.23 -22.67 37.03
C ILE A 256 5.25 -23.82 37.20
N LEU A 257 6.26 -23.89 36.34
CA LEU A 257 7.26 -24.96 36.43
C LEU A 257 8.06 -24.81 37.74
N PRO A 258 8.19 -25.89 38.54
CA PRO A 258 8.80 -25.81 39.88
C PRO A 258 10.31 -25.55 39.83
N ALA A 259 10.96 -25.87 38.71
CA ALA A 259 12.38 -25.63 38.52
C ALA A 259 12.60 -24.33 37.74
N ALA A 260 13.30 -23.35 38.33
CA ALA A 260 13.64 -22.08 37.69
C ALA A 260 14.33 -22.27 36.32
N ASN A 261 15.22 -23.25 36.21
CA ASN A 261 15.88 -23.62 34.95
C ASN A 261 14.89 -24.08 33.88
N GLY A 262 13.84 -24.82 34.26
CA GLY A 262 12.79 -25.27 33.36
C GLY A 262 11.93 -24.10 32.86
N SER A 263 11.57 -23.18 33.75
CA SER A 263 10.86 -21.94 33.40
C SER A 263 11.67 -21.09 32.42
N MET A 264 12.96 -20.89 32.69
CA MET A 264 13.84 -20.12 31.83
C MET A 264 14.06 -20.76 30.46
N LEU A 265 14.33 -22.07 30.41
CA LEU A 265 14.47 -22.80 29.16
C LEU A 265 13.19 -22.71 28.32
N THR A 266 12.02 -22.83 28.95
CA THR A 266 10.72 -22.73 28.27
C THR A 266 10.54 -21.35 27.65
N ILE A 267 10.80 -20.28 28.40
CA ILE A 267 10.71 -18.89 27.90
C ILE A 267 11.72 -18.66 26.77
N GLN A 268 12.94 -19.18 26.90
CA GLN A 268 13.97 -19.08 25.87
C GLN A 268 13.53 -19.78 24.57
N CYS A 269 13.00 -21.00 24.64
CA CYS A 269 12.47 -21.72 23.48
C CYS A 269 11.31 -20.94 22.81
N LEU A 270 10.38 -20.40 23.61
CA LEU A 270 9.26 -19.60 23.11
C LEU A 270 9.72 -18.31 22.42
N LEU A 271 10.69 -17.59 23.00
CA LEU A 271 11.27 -16.39 22.41
C LEU A 271 12.06 -16.70 21.12
N CYS A 272 12.84 -17.79 21.09
CA CYS A 272 13.52 -18.25 19.88
C CYS A 272 12.54 -18.58 18.76
N LEU A 273 11.47 -19.34 19.06
CA LEU A 273 10.44 -19.66 18.10
C LEU A 273 9.74 -18.39 17.59
N SER A 274 9.40 -17.47 18.51
CA SER A 274 8.80 -16.18 18.13
C SER A 274 9.73 -15.35 17.25
N LEU A 275 11.03 -15.32 17.54
CA LEU A 275 12.02 -14.60 16.75
C LEU A 275 12.10 -15.15 15.32
N ILE A 276 12.21 -16.49 15.18
CA ILE A 276 12.30 -17.17 13.89
C ILE A 276 11.04 -16.90 13.05
N LEU A 277 9.86 -17.07 13.64
CA LEU A 277 8.59 -16.87 12.95
C LEU A 277 8.37 -15.39 12.59
N SER A 278 8.67 -14.44 13.48
CA SER A 278 8.57 -13.01 13.17
C SER A 278 9.57 -12.57 12.09
N ALA A 279 10.78 -13.13 12.09
CA ALA A 279 11.79 -12.84 11.07
C ALA A 279 11.44 -13.42 9.70
N TYR A 280 10.88 -14.64 9.66
CA TYR A 280 10.47 -15.33 8.44
C TYR A 280 9.22 -14.69 7.81
N PHE A 281 8.14 -14.57 8.58
CA PHE A 281 6.86 -14.10 8.06
C PHE A 281 6.75 -12.58 7.96
N LYS A 282 7.52 -11.82 8.75
CA LYS A 282 7.39 -10.36 8.91
C LYS A 282 5.92 -9.93 9.01
N PRO A 283 5.19 -10.51 9.98
CA PRO A 283 3.73 -10.58 9.92
C PRO A 283 3.06 -9.22 10.16
N TRP A 284 3.74 -8.27 10.80
CA TRP A 284 3.16 -6.97 11.13
C TRP A 284 2.93 -6.11 9.90
N ARG A 285 1.83 -5.36 9.92
CA ARG A 285 1.39 -4.52 8.78
C ARG A 285 2.48 -3.56 8.31
N SER A 286 3.27 -2.98 9.22
CA SER A 286 4.40 -2.13 8.88
C SER A 286 5.73 -2.87 9.05
N ILE A 287 6.67 -2.66 8.11
CA ILE A 287 8.04 -3.21 8.20
C ILE A 287 8.72 -2.77 9.51
N PRO A 288 8.66 -1.48 9.92
CA PRO A 288 9.27 -1.06 11.18
C PRO A 288 8.70 -1.81 12.39
N ALA A 289 7.39 -2.10 12.44
CA ALA A 289 6.80 -2.87 13.54
C ALA A 289 7.27 -4.33 13.58
N SER A 290 7.55 -4.93 12.42
CA SER A 290 8.17 -6.26 12.37
C SER A 290 9.60 -6.23 12.89
N CYS A 291 10.39 -5.23 12.48
CA CYS A 291 11.74 -5.06 12.97
C CYS A 291 11.78 -4.83 14.49
N THR A 292 10.89 -3.99 15.03
CA THR A 292 10.83 -3.76 16.48
C THR A 292 10.44 -5.02 17.25
N ASP A 293 9.49 -5.82 16.77
CA ASP A 293 9.14 -7.10 17.40
C ASP A 293 10.33 -8.08 17.40
N ILE A 294 11.06 -8.18 16.29
CA ILE A 294 12.29 -8.99 16.21
C ILE A 294 13.34 -8.50 17.22
N CYS A 295 13.60 -7.19 17.27
CA CYS A 295 14.53 -6.58 18.23
C CYS A 295 14.10 -6.83 19.68
N VAL A 296 12.80 -6.70 19.99
CA VAL A 296 12.27 -6.94 21.34
C VAL A 296 12.49 -8.40 21.76
N ASN A 297 12.16 -9.37 20.89
CA ASN A 297 12.41 -10.78 21.19
C ASN A 297 13.91 -11.07 21.36
N ALA A 298 14.77 -10.45 20.55
CA ALA A 298 16.22 -10.61 20.69
C ALA A 298 16.77 -10.03 22.01
N VAL A 299 16.29 -8.86 22.44
CA VAL A 299 16.66 -8.27 23.73
C VAL A 299 16.18 -9.14 24.90
N PHE A 300 14.95 -9.64 24.84
CA PHE A 300 14.45 -10.56 25.87
C PHE A 300 15.23 -11.88 25.90
N LEU A 301 15.66 -12.41 24.74
CA LEU A 301 16.55 -13.56 24.71
C LEU A 301 17.85 -13.25 25.43
N ILE A 302 18.49 -12.12 25.16
CA ILE A 302 19.72 -11.72 25.87
C ILE A 302 19.48 -11.68 27.39
N ILE A 303 18.40 -11.04 27.85
CA ILE A 303 18.06 -10.96 29.28
C ILE A 303 17.86 -12.36 29.89
N VAL A 304 17.11 -13.23 29.22
CA VAL A 304 16.82 -14.59 29.71
C VAL A 304 18.07 -15.48 29.68
N PHE A 305 18.91 -15.36 28.64
CA PHE A 305 20.20 -16.05 28.57
C PHE A 305 21.10 -15.63 29.73
N GLN A 306 21.24 -14.33 29.99
CA GLN A 306 21.99 -13.85 31.15
C GLN A 306 21.39 -14.37 32.47
N GLY A 307 20.06 -14.45 32.54
CA GLY A 307 19.33 -15.10 33.62
C GLY A 307 19.72 -16.56 33.88
N SER A 308 19.97 -17.32 32.81
CA SER A 308 20.36 -18.73 32.90
C SER A 308 21.82 -18.97 33.30
N PHE A 309 22.69 -17.97 33.09
CA PHE A 309 24.13 -18.04 33.37
C PHE A 309 24.53 -17.50 34.74
N PHE A 310 23.58 -17.27 35.67
CA PHE A 310 23.92 -16.87 37.04
C PHE A 310 24.67 -17.98 37.79
N VAL A 311 25.96 -18.08 37.51
CA VAL A 311 26.97 -18.79 38.29
C VAL A 311 27.60 -17.74 39.21
N THR A 312 27.56 -18.00 40.51
CA THR A 312 28.03 -17.12 41.60
C THR A 312 29.42 -16.55 41.32
N GLY A 313 29.56 -15.22 41.17
CA GLY A 313 30.84 -14.55 40.91
C GLY A 313 30.76 -13.02 40.73
N ALA A 314 31.92 -12.36 40.69
CA ALA A 314 32.05 -10.89 40.54
C ALA A 314 31.41 -10.32 39.25
N ASP A 315 31.16 -11.17 38.25
CA ASP A 315 30.59 -10.78 36.95
C ASP A 315 29.07 -10.54 36.99
N GLN A 316 28.38 -10.92 38.07
CA GLN A 316 26.92 -10.78 38.23
C GLN A 316 26.46 -9.31 38.11
N TYR A 317 27.19 -8.38 38.73
CA TYR A 317 26.85 -6.95 38.71
C TYR A 317 26.89 -6.37 37.29
N TYR A 318 27.90 -6.74 36.49
CA TYR A 318 28.03 -6.28 35.10
C TYR A 318 26.90 -6.83 34.22
N SER A 319 26.53 -8.11 34.39
CA SER A 319 25.39 -8.70 33.67
C SER A 319 24.07 -8.01 34.00
N MET A 320 23.83 -7.63 35.26
CA MET A 320 22.62 -6.88 35.66
C MET A 320 22.61 -5.47 35.05
N ILE A 321 23.75 -4.78 35.00
CA ILE A 321 23.86 -3.49 34.31
C ILE A 321 23.49 -3.65 32.83
N ILE A 322 24.05 -4.66 32.15
CA ILE A 322 23.75 -4.91 30.73
C ILE A 322 22.25 -5.17 30.54
N CYS A 323 21.64 -6.02 31.36
CA CYS A 323 20.21 -6.30 31.30
C CYS A 323 19.36 -5.04 31.52
N ALA A 324 19.72 -4.20 32.51
CA ALA A 324 19.04 -2.95 32.80
C ALA A 324 19.15 -1.94 31.66
N LEU A 325 20.35 -1.77 31.09
CA LEU A 325 20.59 -0.88 29.95
C LEU A 325 19.84 -1.36 28.70
N CYS A 326 19.89 -2.66 28.39
CA CYS A 326 19.17 -3.23 27.26
C CYS A 326 17.66 -3.05 27.39
N LEU A 327 17.09 -3.34 28.57
CA LEU A 327 15.66 -3.17 28.84
C LEU A 327 15.25 -1.69 28.76
N ALA A 328 15.98 -0.80 29.42
CA ALA A 328 15.70 0.63 29.40
C ALA A 328 15.79 1.22 27.97
N ALA A 329 16.83 0.87 27.22
CA ALA A 329 17.00 1.31 25.84
C ALA A 329 15.85 0.83 24.94
N MET A 330 15.43 -0.43 25.09
CA MET A 330 14.29 -0.98 24.35
C MET A 330 12.97 -0.24 24.66
N LEU A 331 12.69 0.03 25.94
CA LEU A 331 11.47 0.74 26.35
C LEU A 331 11.46 2.19 25.85
N VAL A 332 12.58 2.90 25.95
CA VAL A 332 12.72 4.26 25.41
C VAL A 332 12.58 4.26 23.89
N ALA A 333 13.15 3.27 23.18
CA ALA A 333 12.99 3.14 21.73
C ALA A 333 11.53 2.93 21.33
N LEU A 334 10.79 2.02 21.99
CA LEU A 334 9.37 1.79 21.69
C LEU A 334 8.50 3.02 22.01
N ALA A 335 8.73 3.67 23.15
CA ALA A 335 8.00 4.88 23.52
C ALA A 335 8.28 6.03 22.55
N SER A 336 9.56 6.27 22.20
CA SER A 336 9.95 7.31 21.25
C SER A 336 9.41 7.05 19.85
N LEU A 337 9.42 5.80 19.36
CA LEU A 337 8.81 5.45 18.07
C LEU A 337 7.30 5.65 18.06
N SER A 338 6.60 5.34 19.17
CA SER A 338 5.16 5.60 19.31
C SER A 338 4.86 7.10 19.29
N ILE A 339 5.59 7.90 20.08
CA ILE A 339 5.47 9.37 20.13
C ILE A 339 5.81 9.98 18.77
N PHE A 340 6.90 9.53 18.12
CA PHE A 340 7.29 9.97 16.79
C PHE A 340 6.22 9.64 15.75
N ALA A 341 5.61 8.45 15.78
CA ALA A 341 4.53 8.08 14.87
C ALA A 341 3.29 8.97 15.06
N ILE A 342 2.95 9.32 16.30
CA ILE A 342 1.87 10.28 16.61
C ILE A 342 2.25 11.68 16.11
N GLY A 343 3.43 12.18 16.45
CA GLY A 343 3.91 13.51 16.04
C GLY A 343 3.99 13.64 14.52
N ARG A 344 4.54 12.64 13.83
CA ARG A 344 4.56 12.55 12.37
C ARG A 344 3.15 12.52 11.79
N HIS A 345 2.22 11.79 12.41
CA HIS A 345 0.83 11.79 11.99
C HIS A 345 0.20 13.19 12.12
N LEU A 346 0.38 13.86 13.25
CA LEU A 346 -0.13 15.21 13.49
C LEU A 346 0.51 16.26 12.56
N LEU A 347 1.80 16.12 12.24
CA LEU A 347 2.51 16.98 11.30
C LEU A 347 2.03 16.77 9.86
N MET A 348 1.83 15.52 9.44
CA MET A 348 1.27 15.22 8.11
C MET A 348 -0.16 15.73 7.94
N MET A 349 -0.92 15.89 9.02
CA MET A 349 -2.25 16.50 8.96
C MET A 349 -2.20 17.98 8.53
N ARG A 350 -1.03 18.63 8.50
CA ARG A 350 -0.88 20.06 8.17
C ARG A 350 -0.66 20.37 6.69
N GLY A 351 -0.56 19.39 5.80
CA GLY A 351 -0.43 19.67 4.36
C GLY A 351 -0.58 18.43 3.49
N LYS A 352 -1.24 18.60 2.34
CA LYS A 352 -1.33 17.58 1.29
C LYS A 352 -0.06 17.67 0.42
N LYS A 353 0.53 16.53 0.07
CA LYS A 353 1.74 16.47 -0.79
C LYS A 353 1.38 16.71 -2.26
N PHE A 354 0.19 16.30 -2.67
CA PHE A 354 -0.28 16.31 -4.06
C PHE A 354 -1.56 17.12 -4.16
N HIS A 355 -1.65 17.93 -5.21
CA HIS A 355 -2.85 18.70 -5.51
C HIS A 355 -3.87 17.83 -6.26
N PHE A 356 -3.39 16.90 -7.08
CA PHE A 356 -4.23 16.00 -7.88
C PHE A 356 -3.74 14.56 -7.79
N PHE A 357 -4.69 13.63 -7.80
CA PHE A 357 -4.47 12.21 -8.05
C PHE A 357 -5.22 11.82 -9.32
N LEU A 358 -4.58 11.10 -10.24
CA LEU A 358 -5.19 10.69 -11.50
C LEU A 358 -5.65 9.23 -11.45
N SER A 359 -6.94 9.02 -11.19
CA SER A 359 -7.58 7.69 -11.30
C SER A 359 -7.95 7.41 -12.75
N HIS A 360 -7.49 6.29 -13.30
CA HIS A 360 -7.68 5.98 -14.71
C HIS A 360 -7.60 4.47 -14.98
N HIS A 361 -8.22 4.03 -16.08
CA HIS A 361 -8.02 2.67 -16.58
C HIS A 361 -6.67 2.58 -17.31
N LYS A 362 -5.72 1.80 -16.77
CA LYS A 362 -4.32 1.74 -17.25
C LYS A 362 -4.17 1.58 -18.77
N GLN A 363 -4.98 0.71 -19.38
CA GLN A 363 -4.88 0.42 -20.82
C GLN A 363 -5.65 1.40 -21.70
N ALA A 364 -6.67 2.10 -21.16
CA ALA A 364 -7.59 2.91 -21.98
C ALA A 364 -7.35 4.42 -21.85
N ALA A 365 -6.69 4.86 -20.78
CA ALA A 365 -6.42 6.28 -20.52
C ALA A 365 -5.04 6.50 -19.84
N GLY A 366 -4.10 5.56 -19.97
CA GLY A 366 -2.81 5.62 -19.30
C GLY A 366 -1.90 6.70 -19.88
N ASN A 367 -1.88 6.83 -21.20
CA ASN A 367 -1.09 7.85 -21.90
C ASN A 367 -1.72 9.24 -21.72
N LEU A 368 -3.05 9.34 -21.72
CA LEU A 368 -3.75 10.58 -21.40
C LEU A 368 -3.52 11.01 -19.94
N ALA A 369 -3.56 10.08 -18.98
CA ALA A 369 -3.22 10.38 -17.59
C ALA A 369 -1.80 10.93 -17.47
N ARG A 370 -0.85 10.33 -18.18
CA ARG A 370 0.53 10.83 -18.25
C ARG A 370 0.59 12.25 -18.83
N LEU A 371 -0.10 12.52 -19.94
CA LEU A 371 -0.13 13.85 -20.55
C LEU A 371 -0.69 14.90 -19.58
N LEU A 372 -1.82 14.62 -18.94
CA LEU A 372 -2.42 15.50 -17.95
C LEU A 372 -1.49 15.75 -16.76
N LYS A 373 -0.77 14.72 -16.30
CA LYS A 373 0.24 14.86 -15.24
C LYS A 373 1.30 15.90 -15.62
N LEU A 374 1.92 15.74 -16.79
CA LEU A 374 2.98 16.63 -17.27
C LEU A 374 2.47 18.08 -17.44
N GLU A 375 1.27 18.26 -18.00
CA GLU A 375 0.68 19.58 -18.19
C GLU A 375 0.31 20.28 -16.86
N LEU A 376 -0.19 19.52 -15.88
CA LEU A 376 -0.45 20.04 -14.53
C LEU A 376 0.85 20.38 -13.79
N GLN A 377 1.90 19.56 -13.93
CA GLN A 377 3.22 19.81 -13.35
C GLN A 377 3.88 21.06 -13.95
N GLN A 378 3.75 21.29 -15.26
CA GLN A 378 4.19 22.53 -15.90
C GLN A 378 3.55 23.78 -15.27
N ARG A 379 2.30 23.67 -14.81
CA ARG A 379 1.57 24.75 -14.11
C ARG A 379 1.91 24.88 -12.62
N GLY A 380 2.83 24.07 -12.12
CA GLY A 380 3.30 24.08 -10.73
C GLY A 380 2.49 23.21 -9.78
N PHE A 381 1.63 22.31 -10.28
CA PHE A 381 0.87 21.40 -9.44
C PHE A 381 1.62 20.08 -9.24
N ALA A 382 1.72 19.63 -8.00
CA ALA A 382 2.14 18.27 -7.68
C ALA A 382 1.01 17.27 -7.99
N VAL A 383 1.28 16.28 -8.85
CA VAL A 383 0.30 15.28 -9.29
C VAL A 383 0.80 13.88 -8.98
N PHE A 384 -0.05 13.07 -8.36
CA PHE A 384 0.20 11.65 -8.11
C PHE A 384 -0.29 10.81 -9.30
N LEU A 385 0.57 9.93 -9.78
CA LEU A 385 0.24 8.91 -10.78
C LEU A 385 0.84 7.57 -10.36
N ASP A 386 0.02 6.51 -10.33
CA ASP A 386 0.40 5.20 -9.81
C ASP A 386 1.71 4.65 -10.40
N THR A 387 1.93 4.82 -11.69
CA THR A 387 3.13 4.33 -12.40
C THR A 387 4.44 4.98 -11.95
N ASP A 388 4.38 6.13 -11.27
CA ASP A 388 5.58 6.83 -10.77
C ASP A 388 5.73 6.74 -9.26
N ASP A 389 4.62 6.89 -8.54
CA ASP A 389 4.65 7.17 -7.11
C ASP A 389 4.26 5.95 -6.24
N LEU A 390 3.64 4.91 -6.84
CA LEU A 390 3.15 3.75 -6.11
C LEU A 390 4.16 2.60 -6.13
N THR A 391 4.84 2.38 -5.00
CA THR A 391 5.70 1.20 -4.78
C THR A 391 4.99 0.06 -4.06
N ASP A 392 3.92 0.37 -3.33
CA ASP A 392 3.17 -0.55 -2.48
C ASP A 392 1.66 -0.26 -2.57
N LEU A 393 0.92 -1.19 -3.18
CA LEU A 393 -0.53 -1.08 -3.38
C LEU A 393 -1.30 -0.88 -2.06
N THR A 394 -0.75 -1.34 -0.93
CA THR A 394 -1.39 -1.16 0.38
C THR A 394 -1.39 0.29 0.86
N GLN A 395 -0.56 1.15 0.24
CA GLN A 395 -0.46 2.58 0.56
C GLN A 395 -1.29 3.46 -0.38
N LEU A 396 -1.89 2.90 -1.43
CA LEU A 396 -2.63 3.65 -2.45
C LEU A 396 -3.75 4.49 -1.83
N PHE A 397 -4.70 3.84 -1.16
CA PHE A 397 -5.87 4.51 -0.57
C PHE A 397 -5.48 5.45 0.58
N VAL A 398 -4.44 5.08 1.32
CA VAL A 398 -3.87 5.94 2.36
C VAL A 398 -3.34 7.24 1.75
N THR A 399 -2.58 7.13 0.66
CA THR A 399 -1.96 8.28 -0.01
C THR A 399 -3.03 9.16 -0.62
N LEU A 400 -4.01 8.58 -1.30
CA LEU A 400 -5.16 9.30 -1.82
C LEU A 400 -5.88 10.09 -0.72
N ASN A 401 -6.30 9.43 0.36
CA ASN A 401 -7.06 10.10 1.41
C ASN A 401 -6.25 11.16 2.17
N ARG A 402 -4.95 10.93 2.40
CA ARG A 402 -4.15 11.79 3.29
C ARG A 402 -3.30 12.81 2.58
N ASN A 403 -2.76 12.49 1.41
CA ASN A 403 -1.73 13.28 0.75
C ASN A 403 -2.26 13.99 -0.49
N VAL A 404 -3.50 13.79 -0.89
CA VAL A 404 -4.11 14.41 -2.08
C VAL A 404 -5.17 15.43 -1.67
N GLU A 405 -5.27 16.52 -2.42
CA GLU A 405 -6.35 17.51 -2.30
C GLU A 405 -7.57 17.16 -3.15
N ALA A 406 -7.36 16.81 -4.42
CA ALA A 406 -8.42 16.50 -5.37
C ALA A 406 -8.17 15.20 -6.16
N LEU A 407 -9.24 14.44 -6.41
CA LEU A 407 -9.24 13.27 -7.28
C LEU A 407 -9.73 13.67 -8.68
N LEU A 408 -8.94 13.38 -9.71
CA LEU A 408 -9.37 13.46 -11.11
C LEU A 408 -9.60 12.05 -11.64
N VAL A 409 -10.82 11.77 -12.08
CA VAL A 409 -11.20 10.47 -12.63
C VAL A 409 -11.29 10.58 -14.14
N LEU A 410 -10.39 9.90 -14.86
CA LEU A 410 -10.45 9.79 -16.32
C LEU A 410 -11.48 8.74 -16.70
N ALA A 411 -12.69 9.21 -17.00
CA ALA A 411 -13.84 8.36 -17.13
C ALA A 411 -13.92 7.75 -18.53
N THR A 412 -13.30 6.59 -18.70
CA THR A 412 -13.44 5.71 -19.87
C THR A 412 -14.58 4.71 -19.65
N THR A 413 -15.04 4.05 -20.72
CA THR A 413 -16.06 2.98 -20.65
C THR A 413 -15.70 1.85 -19.69
N GLN A 414 -14.42 1.64 -19.40
CA GLN A 414 -13.91 0.57 -18.54
C GLN A 414 -13.46 1.05 -17.15
N VAL A 415 -13.50 2.35 -16.84
CA VAL A 415 -13.00 2.85 -15.54
C VAL A 415 -13.78 2.25 -14.36
N LEU A 416 -15.10 2.10 -14.53
CA LEU A 416 -15.98 1.59 -13.48
C LEU A 416 -16.00 0.05 -13.41
N THR A 417 -15.41 -0.64 -14.38
CA THR A 417 -15.26 -2.11 -14.32
C THR A 417 -13.95 -2.53 -13.68
N ARG A 418 -13.06 -1.57 -13.37
CA ARG A 418 -11.79 -1.83 -12.70
C ARG A 418 -11.91 -1.59 -11.20
N LYS A 419 -11.82 -2.68 -10.42
CA LYS A 419 -11.97 -2.64 -8.95
C LYS A 419 -11.09 -1.59 -8.26
N TRP A 420 -9.84 -1.39 -8.71
CA TRP A 420 -8.91 -0.42 -8.13
C TRP A 420 -9.36 1.03 -8.36
N CYS A 421 -9.79 1.38 -9.57
CA CYS A 421 -10.32 2.71 -9.87
C CYS A 421 -11.57 2.99 -9.03
N VAL A 422 -12.47 2.01 -8.90
CA VAL A 422 -13.67 2.18 -8.06
C VAL A 422 -13.30 2.31 -6.58
N ALA A 423 -12.32 1.56 -6.09
CA ALA A 423 -11.82 1.73 -4.72
C ALA A 423 -11.20 3.10 -4.46
N GLU A 424 -10.53 3.71 -5.45
CA GLU A 424 -10.05 5.09 -5.39
C GLU A 424 -11.21 6.08 -5.30
N ILE A 425 -12.26 5.90 -6.12
CA ILE A 425 -13.45 6.76 -6.10
C ILE A 425 -14.19 6.62 -4.75
N VAL A 426 -14.33 5.40 -4.23
CA VAL A 426 -14.89 5.13 -2.88
C VAL A 426 -14.06 5.83 -1.81
N THR A 427 -12.74 5.73 -1.91
CA THR A 427 -11.80 6.41 -1.02
C THR A 427 -11.99 7.92 -1.06
N ALA A 428 -12.17 8.52 -2.25
CA ALA A 428 -12.41 9.94 -2.40
C ALA A 428 -13.73 10.39 -1.80
N ARG A 429 -14.82 9.66 -2.05
CA ARG A 429 -16.12 9.94 -1.44
C ARG A 429 -16.05 9.91 0.09
N LEU A 430 -15.52 8.82 0.65
CA LEU A 430 -15.42 8.64 2.10
C LEU A 430 -14.42 9.62 2.75
N GLY A 431 -13.42 10.06 1.99
CA GLY A 431 -12.46 11.08 2.40
C GLY A 431 -12.99 12.51 2.32
N GLY A 432 -14.09 12.74 1.58
CA GLY A 432 -14.58 14.08 1.25
C GLY A 432 -13.62 14.85 0.34
N LEU A 433 -12.93 14.15 -0.56
CA LEU A 433 -11.99 14.73 -1.52
C LEU A 433 -12.75 15.46 -2.63
N ASP A 434 -12.24 16.62 -3.05
CA ASP A 434 -12.76 17.31 -4.24
C ASP A 434 -12.55 16.40 -5.45
N THR A 435 -13.63 15.97 -6.07
CA THR A 435 -13.56 14.98 -7.15
C THR A 435 -14.10 15.61 -8.42
N THR A 436 -13.37 15.43 -9.53
CA THR A 436 -13.82 15.86 -10.86
C THR A 436 -13.71 14.70 -11.84
N LEU A 437 -14.80 14.46 -12.57
CA LEU A 437 -14.87 13.51 -13.66
C LEU A 437 -14.41 14.19 -14.95
N VAL A 438 -13.38 13.65 -15.59
CA VAL A 438 -13.01 14.01 -16.96
C VAL A 438 -13.63 12.95 -17.87
N MET A 439 -14.77 13.27 -18.47
CA MET A 439 -15.53 12.35 -19.32
C MET A 439 -14.87 12.23 -20.69
N LEU A 440 -14.37 11.03 -21.00
CA LEU A 440 -13.90 10.69 -22.33
C LEU A 440 -15.09 10.35 -23.25
N PRO A 441 -14.89 10.35 -24.58
CA PRO A 441 -15.92 9.91 -25.51
C PRO A 441 -16.46 8.53 -25.14
N GLN A 442 -17.76 8.32 -25.38
CA GLN A 442 -18.47 7.06 -25.12
C GLN A 442 -18.62 6.68 -23.65
N PHE A 443 -18.10 7.47 -22.70
CA PHE A 443 -18.41 7.25 -21.29
C PHE A 443 -19.81 7.76 -20.95
N TYR A 444 -20.57 6.91 -20.27
CA TYR A 444 -21.87 7.24 -19.73
C TYR A 444 -21.85 7.01 -18.22
N LEU A 445 -22.55 7.87 -17.49
CA LEU A 445 -22.76 7.66 -16.06
C LEU A 445 -23.50 6.34 -15.83
N PRO A 446 -23.15 5.59 -14.77
CA PRO A 446 -23.71 4.26 -14.53
C PRO A 446 -25.23 4.35 -14.33
N SER A 447 -25.97 3.48 -15.03
CA SER A 447 -27.42 3.30 -14.82
C SER A 447 -27.70 2.71 -13.44
N MET A 448 -28.92 2.87 -12.93
CA MET A 448 -29.29 2.23 -11.65
C MET A 448 -29.20 0.70 -11.75
N ASP A 449 -29.59 0.13 -12.89
CA ASP A 449 -29.48 -1.32 -13.14
C ASP A 449 -28.02 -1.80 -13.08
N PHE A 450 -27.07 -1.03 -13.63
CA PHE A 450 -25.65 -1.35 -13.52
C PHE A 450 -25.15 -1.29 -12.07
N ILE A 451 -25.62 -0.29 -11.30
CA ILE A 451 -25.27 -0.14 -9.89
C ILE A 451 -25.80 -1.31 -9.07
N ASP A 452 -27.05 -1.71 -9.30
CA ASP A 452 -27.69 -2.78 -8.56
C ASP A 452 -27.13 -4.17 -8.95
N ALA A 453 -26.66 -4.33 -10.20
CA ALA A 453 -25.99 -5.55 -10.70
C ALA A 453 -24.45 -5.53 -10.55
N TYR A 454 -23.87 -4.52 -9.87
CA TYR A 454 -22.44 -4.26 -9.90
C TYR A 454 -21.60 -5.44 -9.35
N GLU A 455 -22.06 -6.07 -8.26
CA GLU A 455 -21.37 -7.22 -7.63
C GLU A 455 -21.17 -8.39 -8.59
N GLY A 456 -22.12 -8.62 -9.51
CA GLY A 456 -22.02 -9.66 -10.53
C GLY A 456 -21.26 -9.23 -11.80
N THR A 457 -21.04 -7.93 -11.99
CA THR A 457 -20.46 -7.39 -13.22
C THR A 457 -18.93 -7.28 -13.14
N VAL A 458 -18.40 -6.95 -11.95
CA VAL A 458 -16.96 -6.73 -11.77
C VAL A 458 -16.32 -7.93 -11.04
N PRO A 459 -15.37 -8.64 -11.68
CA PRO A 459 -14.71 -9.78 -11.06
C PRO A 459 -13.88 -9.35 -9.85
N ASP A 460 -13.77 -10.25 -8.87
CA ASP A 460 -12.94 -10.12 -7.68
C ASP A 460 -13.21 -8.87 -6.82
N ILE A 461 -14.43 -8.32 -6.88
CA ILE A 461 -14.79 -7.13 -6.10
C ILE A 461 -14.72 -7.39 -4.59
N ALA A 462 -14.91 -8.65 -4.17
CA ALA A 462 -14.80 -9.08 -2.79
C ALA A 462 -13.39 -8.85 -2.20
N GLU A 463 -12.34 -8.76 -3.02
CA GLU A 463 -11.00 -8.41 -2.53
C GLU A 463 -10.95 -7.01 -1.90
N LEU A 464 -11.81 -6.08 -2.33
CA LEU A 464 -11.87 -4.74 -1.77
C LEU A 464 -12.34 -4.74 -0.30
N ALA A 465 -13.02 -5.81 0.14
CA ALA A 465 -13.39 -5.98 1.54
C ALA A 465 -12.16 -6.11 2.46
N THR A 466 -11.02 -6.61 1.95
CA THR A 466 -9.75 -6.64 2.71
C THR A 466 -9.23 -5.24 3.03
N TYR A 467 -9.61 -4.24 2.22
CA TYR A 467 -9.31 -2.83 2.41
C TYR A 467 -10.41 -2.08 3.16
N GLY A 468 -11.50 -2.78 3.50
CA GLY A 468 -12.62 -2.23 4.26
C GLY A 468 -13.71 -1.58 3.43
N PHE A 469 -13.78 -1.89 2.12
CA PHE A 469 -14.84 -1.40 1.24
C PHE A 469 -15.91 -2.48 1.04
N GLY A 470 -17.14 -2.15 1.43
CA GLY A 470 -18.28 -3.04 1.22
C GLY A 470 -18.97 -2.76 -0.10
N ILE A 471 -19.82 -3.69 -0.54
CA ILE A 471 -20.66 -3.48 -1.73
C ILE A 471 -21.61 -2.28 -1.57
N ALA A 472 -22.10 -2.03 -0.35
CA ALA A 472 -22.87 -0.84 -0.03
C ALA A 472 -22.06 0.44 -0.25
N ASP A 473 -20.80 0.48 0.19
CA ASP A 473 -19.92 1.64 -0.03
C ASP A 473 -19.71 1.89 -1.52
N ILE A 474 -19.53 0.83 -2.31
CA ILE A 474 -19.35 0.91 -3.77
C ILE A 474 -20.62 1.42 -4.44
N THR A 475 -21.77 0.79 -4.20
CA THR A 475 -23.04 1.16 -4.85
C THR A 475 -23.45 2.59 -4.52
N ASP A 476 -23.34 3.00 -3.25
CA ASP A 476 -23.57 4.39 -2.86
C ASP A 476 -22.56 5.35 -3.51
N THR A 477 -21.35 4.89 -3.83
CA THR A 477 -20.32 5.72 -4.47
C THR A 477 -20.66 5.93 -5.93
N LEU A 478 -21.13 4.89 -6.61
CA LEU A 478 -21.58 5.01 -7.99
C LEU A 478 -22.81 5.91 -8.12
N ARG A 479 -23.73 5.89 -7.13
CA ARG A 479 -24.83 6.85 -7.05
C ARG A 479 -24.31 8.28 -6.83
N TRP A 480 -23.41 8.47 -5.88
CA TRP A 480 -22.76 9.75 -5.61
C TRP A 480 -21.98 10.29 -6.82
N LEU A 481 -21.34 9.42 -7.61
CA LEU A 481 -20.56 9.79 -8.78
C LEU A 481 -21.38 10.60 -9.79
N ARG A 482 -22.70 10.35 -9.86
CA ARG A 482 -23.63 11.09 -10.72
C ARG A 482 -23.83 12.56 -10.30
N THR A 483 -23.43 12.92 -9.08
CA THR A 483 -23.51 14.27 -8.52
C THR A 483 -22.19 15.03 -8.61
N VAL A 484 -21.12 14.36 -9.02
CA VAL A 484 -19.77 14.91 -9.08
C VAL A 484 -19.61 15.85 -10.29
N LYS A 485 -18.82 16.91 -10.14
CA LYS A 485 -18.49 17.83 -11.23
C LYS A 485 -17.89 17.06 -12.41
N SER A 486 -18.45 17.25 -13.60
CA SER A 486 -17.95 16.63 -14.83
C SER A 486 -17.44 17.67 -15.82
N VAL A 487 -16.30 17.37 -16.46
CA VAL A 487 -15.72 18.11 -17.59
C VAL A 487 -15.63 17.13 -18.75
N SER A 488 -16.19 17.48 -19.91
CA SER A 488 -16.13 16.61 -21.10
C SER A 488 -14.88 16.89 -21.92
N LEU A 489 -14.29 15.84 -22.46
CA LEU A 489 -13.14 15.89 -23.35
C LEU A 489 -13.53 15.33 -24.72
N SER A 490 -13.33 16.10 -25.79
CA SER A 490 -13.59 15.68 -27.17
C SER A 490 -12.68 14.54 -27.61
N SER A 491 -13.16 13.74 -28.57
CA SER A 491 -12.43 12.62 -29.14
C SER A 491 -11.15 13.00 -29.87
N LYS A 492 -11.10 14.19 -30.45
CA LYS A 492 -9.95 14.64 -31.26
C LYS A 492 -8.82 15.27 -30.44
N LEU A 493 -8.99 15.37 -29.12
CA LEU A 493 -8.06 15.97 -28.15
C LEU A 493 -7.26 17.20 -28.68
N PRO A 494 -7.91 18.23 -29.25
CA PRO A 494 -7.16 19.38 -29.74
C PRO A 494 -6.46 20.09 -28.57
N GLU A 495 -5.21 20.52 -28.79
CA GLU A 495 -4.36 21.14 -27.76
C GLU A 495 -5.07 22.30 -27.03
N LYS A 496 -5.87 23.09 -27.75
CA LYS A 496 -6.68 24.19 -27.18
C LYS A 496 -7.72 23.69 -26.17
N GLU A 497 -8.40 22.59 -26.47
CA GLU A 497 -9.43 22.04 -25.60
C GLU A 497 -8.81 21.37 -24.37
N LEU A 498 -7.67 20.67 -24.54
CA LEU A 498 -6.90 20.18 -23.40
C LEU A 498 -6.50 21.33 -22.46
N LEU A 499 -6.04 22.46 -23.01
CA LEU A 499 -5.69 23.65 -22.23
C LEU A 499 -6.89 24.29 -21.53
N GLU A 500 -8.07 24.25 -22.16
CA GLU A 500 -9.33 24.71 -21.57
C GLU A 500 -9.76 23.81 -20.41
N VAL A 501 -9.75 22.49 -20.60
CA VAL A 501 -10.02 21.50 -19.55
C VAL A 501 -9.05 21.70 -18.39
N LEU A 502 -7.76 21.84 -18.64
CA LEU A 502 -6.77 22.16 -17.61
C LEU A 502 -7.06 23.50 -16.92
N GLY A 503 -7.55 24.50 -17.66
CA GLY A 503 -8.02 25.76 -17.10
C GLY A 503 -9.19 25.57 -16.12
N GLN A 504 -10.18 24.75 -16.49
CA GLN A 504 -11.33 24.42 -15.65
C GLN A 504 -10.97 23.57 -14.43
N LEU A 505 -9.97 22.68 -14.56
CA LEU A 505 -9.45 21.83 -13.48
C LEU A 505 -8.61 22.62 -12.46
N THR A 506 -7.95 23.70 -12.92
CA THR A 506 -7.07 24.54 -12.09
C THR A 506 -7.72 25.83 -11.62
N ALA A 507 -8.95 26.13 -12.08
CA ALA A 507 -9.70 27.32 -11.70
C ALA A 507 -9.88 27.39 -10.17
N GLY A 508 -9.45 28.51 -9.58
CA GLY A 508 -9.53 28.75 -8.14
C GLY A 508 -8.33 28.27 -7.31
N LYS A 509 -7.38 27.52 -7.90
CA LYS A 509 -6.13 27.15 -7.22
C LYS A 509 -5.00 28.13 -7.61
N GLN A 510 -4.18 28.55 -6.65
CA GLN A 510 -3.01 29.41 -6.89
C GLN A 510 -1.89 28.64 -7.63
N GLY A 511 -2.10 28.38 -8.91
CA GLY A 511 -1.05 27.88 -9.80
C GLY A 511 -0.15 29.01 -10.29
N ARG A 512 1.10 28.68 -10.68
CA ARG A 512 1.97 29.63 -11.37
C ARG A 512 1.31 29.93 -12.71
N ARG A 513 0.88 31.18 -12.94
CA ARG A 513 0.38 31.59 -14.25
C ARG A 513 1.53 31.41 -15.25
N LEU A 514 1.50 30.32 -16.00
CA LEU A 514 2.37 30.18 -17.16
C LEU A 514 2.01 31.34 -18.08
N SER A 515 3.01 32.19 -18.36
CA SER A 515 2.95 33.06 -19.52
C SER A 515 2.66 32.15 -20.70
N GLN A 516 1.48 32.31 -21.32
CA GLN A 516 1.12 31.59 -22.54
C GLN A 516 2.28 31.78 -23.50
N ARG A 517 3.10 30.75 -23.64
CA ARG A 517 4.09 30.68 -24.70
C ARG A 517 3.22 30.46 -25.92
N ALA A 518 2.79 31.56 -26.53
CA ALA A 518 1.97 31.53 -27.72
C ALA A 518 2.67 30.56 -28.67
N SER A 519 1.98 29.47 -28.99
CA SER A 519 2.39 28.51 -30.01
C SER A 519 2.44 29.29 -31.32
N ARG A 520 3.53 30.01 -31.54
CA ARG A 520 3.88 30.52 -32.86
C ARG A 520 3.99 29.26 -33.69
N ASP A 521 3.20 29.22 -34.76
CA ASP A 521 3.16 28.16 -35.75
C ASP A 521 4.50 28.21 -36.49
N PHE A 522 5.55 27.71 -35.83
CA PHE A 522 6.85 27.55 -36.44
C PHE A 522 6.75 26.32 -37.33
N ASP A 523 7.05 26.51 -38.61
CA ASP A 523 7.29 25.39 -39.51
C ASP A 523 8.44 24.56 -38.90
N SER A 524 8.14 23.32 -38.54
CA SER A 524 9.08 22.46 -37.82
C SER A 524 9.54 21.33 -38.72
N ASP A 525 10.85 21.23 -38.84
CA ASP A 525 11.54 20.18 -39.58
C ASP A 525 11.53 18.82 -38.83
N CYS A 526 10.92 18.76 -37.64
CA CYS A 526 10.70 17.53 -36.86
C CYS A 526 9.22 17.38 -36.51
N VAL A 527 8.57 16.38 -37.10
CA VAL A 527 7.13 16.14 -36.97
C VAL A 527 6.84 14.77 -36.35
N ILE A 528 5.79 14.68 -35.55
CA ILE A 528 5.35 13.46 -34.88
C ILE A 528 4.00 13.06 -35.48
N LEU A 529 3.95 11.86 -36.04
CA LEU A 529 2.77 11.24 -36.61
C LEU A 529 2.11 10.34 -35.58
N ALA A 530 0.80 10.45 -35.41
CA ALA A 530 0.01 9.57 -34.55
C ALA A 530 -1.36 9.32 -35.17
N ASN A 531 -2.00 8.21 -34.78
CA ASN A 531 -3.39 7.96 -35.16
C ASN A 531 -4.30 9.04 -34.52
N LEU A 532 -4.96 9.85 -35.35
CA LEU A 532 -5.82 10.94 -34.89
C LEU A 532 -7.21 10.47 -34.40
N GLU A 533 -7.55 9.21 -34.67
CA GLU A 533 -8.80 8.59 -34.22
C GLU A 533 -8.64 7.96 -32.83
N ASP A 534 -7.40 7.82 -32.35
CA ASP A 534 -7.07 7.25 -31.04
C ASP A 534 -6.51 8.33 -30.10
N THR A 535 -7.27 8.64 -29.05
CA THR A 535 -6.89 9.61 -28.01
C THR A 535 -5.60 9.21 -27.30
N GLU A 536 -5.33 7.92 -27.10
CA GLU A 536 -4.11 7.44 -26.43
C GLU A 536 -2.87 7.58 -27.33
N ALA A 537 -3.02 7.41 -28.65
CA ALA A 537 -1.97 7.68 -29.63
C ALA A 537 -1.59 9.16 -29.67
N ILE A 538 -2.59 10.05 -29.72
CA ILE A 538 -2.38 11.50 -29.65
C ILE A 538 -1.70 11.86 -28.32
N ALA A 539 -2.21 11.34 -27.20
CA ALA A 539 -1.63 11.61 -25.89
C ALA A 539 -0.16 11.15 -25.82
N SER A 540 0.15 9.96 -26.34
CA SER A 540 1.52 9.45 -26.41
C SER A 540 2.44 10.34 -27.24
N ALA A 541 1.96 10.85 -28.38
CA ALA A 541 2.68 11.78 -29.23
C ALA A 541 2.99 13.10 -28.50
N HIS A 542 2.04 13.64 -27.74
CA HIS A 542 2.24 14.85 -26.96
C HIS A 542 3.16 14.63 -25.75
N VAL A 543 3.07 13.49 -25.05
CA VAL A 543 4.01 13.11 -24.00
C VAL A 543 5.43 12.99 -24.58
N LEU A 544 5.57 12.33 -25.73
CA LEU A 544 6.84 12.20 -26.42
C LEU A 544 7.39 13.59 -26.78
N ARG A 545 6.59 14.42 -27.46
CA ARG A 545 6.92 15.83 -27.79
C ARG A 545 7.45 16.55 -26.57
N HIS A 546 6.74 16.48 -25.44
CA HIS A 546 7.12 17.18 -24.22
C HIS A 546 8.52 16.76 -23.75
N LEU A 547 8.79 15.47 -23.67
CA LEU A 547 10.06 14.94 -23.15
C LEU A 547 11.24 15.07 -24.14
N ILE A 548 11.00 14.99 -25.46
CA ILE A 548 12.08 15.12 -26.45
C ILE A 548 12.41 16.57 -26.78
N SER A 549 11.49 17.52 -26.60
CA SER A 549 11.63 18.90 -27.10
C SER A 549 12.93 19.57 -26.64
N GLN A 550 13.32 19.42 -25.37
CA GLN A 550 14.55 20.02 -24.85
C GLN A 550 15.80 19.41 -25.49
N HIS A 551 15.79 18.10 -25.73
CA HIS A 551 16.92 17.38 -26.29
C HIS A 551 17.08 17.61 -27.81
N VAL A 552 15.96 17.61 -28.54
CA VAL A 552 15.95 17.91 -29.98
C VAL A 552 16.32 19.36 -30.23
N PHE A 553 15.77 20.30 -29.46
CA PHE A 553 16.10 21.71 -29.61
C PHE A 553 17.59 21.99 -29.35
N ALA A 554 18.17 21.38 -28.30
CA ALA A 554 19.58 21.57 -27.97
C ALA A 554 20.55 21.05 -29.05
N THR A 555 20.13 20.07 -29.86
CA THR A 555 20.98 19.42 -30.86
C THR A 555 20.77 19.96 -32.27
N THR A 556 19.52 20.18 -32.65
CA THR A 556 19.14 20.49 -34.04
C THR A 556 18.49 21.86 -34.20
N ASN A 557 18.23 22.59 -33.10
CA ASN A 557 17.47 23.84 -33.08
C ASN A 557 16.05 23.71 -33.69
N MET A 558 15.47 22.50 -33.64
CA MET A 558 14.11 22.19 -34.08
C MET A 558 13.18 22.01 -32.88
N PHE A 559 11.89 22.31 -33.06
CA PHE A 559 10.85 22.06 -32.06
C PHE A 559 9.86 21.02 -32.56
N PRO A 560 9.85 19.79 -32.02
CA PRO A 560 8.95 18.75 -32.47
C PRO A 560 7.48 19.19 -32.46
N LYS A 561 6.76 18.98 -33.57
CA LYS A 561 5.34 19.29 -33.73
C LYS A 561 4.54 18.01 -33.93
N VAL A 562 3.49 17.80 -33.15
CA VAL A 562 2.51 16.71 -33.40
C VAL A 562 1.59 17.18 -34.51
N LEU A 563 1.45 16.39 -35.58
CA LEU A 563 0.60 16.76 -36.71
C LEU A 563 -0.89 16.64 -36.36
N CYS A 564 -1.68 17.59 -36.83
CA CYS A 564 -3.14 17.58 -36.81
C CYS A 564 -3.71 17.26 -38.19
N SER A 565 -5.00 16.96 -38.30
CA SER A 565 -5.64 16.55 -39.57
C SER A 565 -5.54 17.59 -40.70
N ALA A 566 -5.37 18.87 -40.36
CA ALA A 566 -5.20 19.94 -41.32
C ALA A 566 -3.74 20.12 -41.79
N ASP A 567 -2.78 19.55 -41.06
CA ASP A 567 -1.36 19.67 -41.39
C ASP A 567 -1.01 18.75 -42.56
N ARG A 568 -0.23 19.31 -43.49
CA ARG A 568 0.41 18.59 -44.59
C ARG A 568 1.91 18.54 -44.30
N ILE A 569 2.56 17.46 -44.73
CA ILE A 569 4.02 17.43 -44.78
C ILE A 569 4.42 18.29 -45.97
N ASN A 570 4.91 19.50 -45.68
CA ASN A 570 5.30 20.49 -46.67
C ASN A 570 6.54 19.98 -47.44
N SER A 571 6.30 19.30 -48.57
CA SER A 571 7.36 18.93 -49.52
C SER A 571 7.88 20.13 -50.31
N ARG A 572 7.19 21.28 -50.24
CA ARG A 572 7.49 22.49 -51.00
C ARG A 572 8.52 23.36 -50.30
N ARG A 573 9.70 22.80 -50.01
CA ARG A 573 10.86 23.64 -49.70
C ARG A 573 11.41 24.19 -51.01
N GLU A 574 11.69 25.50 -51.01
CA GLU A 574 12.45 26.14 -52.08
C GLU A 574 13.76 25.37 -52.28
N LEU A 575 14.15 25.20 -53.55
CA LEU A 575 15.15 24.30 -54.11
C LEU A 575 16.62 24.51 -53.62
N GLY A 576 16.83 25.02 -52.41
CA GLY A 576 18.15 25.30 -51.83
C GLY A 576 18.28 25.13 -50.30
N SER A 577 17.21 24.80 -49.57
CA SER A 577 17.28 24.55 -48.11
C SER A 577 17.50 23.05 -47.83
N ALA A 578 18.76 22.64 -47.69
CA ALA A 578 19.21 21.26 -47.54
C ALA A 578 18.94 20.61 -46.16
N LYS A 579 18.00 21.12 -45.35
CA LYS A 579 17.74 20.53 -44.03
C LYS A 579 17.01 19.18 -44.17
N PRO A 580 17.38 18.13 -43.42
CA PRO A 580 16.59 16.91 -43.37
C PRO A 580 15.23 17.16 -42.69
N LEU A 581 14.20 16.44 -43.12
CA LEU A 581 12.89 16.34 -42.47
C LEU A 581 12.87 15.06 -41.63
N PHE A 582 12.58 15.19 -40.34
CA PHE A 582 12.47 14.05 -39.43
C PHE A 582 11.02 13.79 -39.06
N LEU A 583 10.56 12.55 -39.27
CA LEU A 583 9.25 12.09 -38.87
C LEU A 583 9.39 11.02 -37.80
N ILE A 584 8.63 11.17 -36.71
CA ILE A 584 8.54 10.17 -35.66
C ILE A 584 7.16 9.53 -35.77
N LEU A 585 7.12 8.24 -36.14
CA LEU A 585 5.88 7.49 -36.27
C LEU A 585 5.54 6.83 -34.93
N VAL A 586 4.55 7.38 -34.22
CA VAL A 586 4.01 6.81 -32.98
C VAL A 586 3.15 5.60 -33.34
N CYS A 587 3.66 4.42 -33.02
CA CYS A 587 3.06 3.14 -33.34
C CYS A 587 2.14 2.69 -32.20
N THR A 588 0.83 2.78 -32.41
CA THR A 588 -0.24 2.24 -31.55
C THR A 588 -1.06 1.21 -32.31
N THR A 589 -1.95 0.49 -31.62
CA THR A 589 -2.87 -0.46 -32.26
C THR A 589 -3.64 0.21 -33.40
N ASP A 590 -3.73 -0.49 -34.53
CA ASP A 590 -4.39 -0.07 -35.79
C ASP A 590 -3.86 1.22 -36.44
N CYS A 591 -2.76 1.81 -35.96
CA CYS A 591 -2.27 3.08 -36.51
C CYS A 591 -1.82 2.98 -37.98
N LEU A 592 -1.41 1.79 -38.42
CA LEU A 592 -0.99 1.52 -39.80
C LEU A 592 -2.19 1.32 -40.74
N SER A 593 -3.38 1.07 -40.20
CA SER A 593 -4.61 0.97 -41.00
C SER A 593 -5.29 2.33 -41.16
N THR A 594 -4.86 3.38 -40.44
CA THR A 594 -5.54 4.67 -40.48
C THR A 594 -5.17 5.51 -41.71
N SER A 595 -6.19 6.02 -42.40
CA SER A 595 -6.02 6.85 -43.62
C SER A 595 -5.13 8.08 -43.43
N CYS A 596 -5.21 8.77 -42.28
CA CYS A 596 -4.38 9.95 -42.02
C CYS A 596 -2.88 9.63 -41.93
N VAL A 597 -2.53 8.53 -41.26
CA VAL A 597 -1.14 8.06 -41.14
C VAL A 597 -0.62 7.62 -42.51
N ALA A 598 -1.45 6.92 -43.29
CA ALA A 598 -1.12 6.53 -44.65
C ALA A 598 -0.90 7.73 -45.58
N GLU A 599 -1.76 8.76 -45.52
CA GLU A 599 -1.59 9.99 -46.30
C GLU A 599 -0.28 10.71 -45.96
N TRP A 600 0.08 10.81 -44.68
CA TRP A 600 1.34 11.44 -44.26
C TRP A 600 2.55 10.63 -44.69
N LEU A 601 2.53 9.30 -44.56
CA LEU A 601 3.63 8.46 -45.02
C LEU A 601 3.79 8.49 -46.54
N LEU A 602 2.70 8.62 -47.30
CA LEU A 602 2.77 8.86 -48.75
C LEU A 602 3.33 10.24 -49.11
N GLN A 603 3.03 11.28 -48.30
CA GLN A 603 3.66 12.59 -48.48
C GLN A 603 5.16 12.53 -48.15
N ALA A 604 5.54 11.78 -47.11
CA ALA A 604 6.93 11.51 -46.75
C ALA A 604 7.67 10.75 -47.85
N TYR A 605 7.03 9.76 -48.48
CA TYR A 605 7.56 9.04 -49.64
C TYR A 605 7.95 9.98 -50.80
N ARG A 606 7.12 10.99 -51.08
CA ARG A 606 7.41 12.01 -52.11
C ARG A 606 8.60 12.90 -51.77
N ALA A 607 8.98 12.98 -50.49
CA ALA A 607 10.15 13.69 -49.98
C ALA A 607 11.27 12.73 -49.55
N SER A 608 11.25 11.48 -50.01
CA SER A 608 12.08 10.37 -49.49
C SER A 608 13.59 10.62 -49.48
N SER A 609 14.11 11.46 -50.37
CA SER A 609 15.54 11.79 -50.46
C SER A 609 16.08 12.58 -49.26
N SER A 610 15.24 13.36 -48.58
CA SER A 610 15.63 14.20 -47.42
C SER A 610 14.80 13.88 -46.17
N CYS A 611 14.03 12.81 -46.21
CA CYS A 611 13.06 12.45 -45.19
C CYS A 611 13.53 11.23 -44.40
N HIS A 612 13.56 11.34 -43.08
CA HIS A 612 13.93 10.26 -42.15
C HIS A 612 12.70 9.90 -41.32
N VAL A 613 12.36 8.62 -41.23
CA VAL A 613 11.20 8.15 -40.47
C VAL A 613 11.67 7.23 -39.35
N LEU A 614 11.36 7.54 -38.10
CA LEU A 614 11.72 6.76 -36.92
C LEU A 614 10.46 6.15 -36.29
N PRO A 615 10.27 4.81 -36.33
CA PRO A 615 9.16 4.16 -35.64
C PRO A 615 9.39 4.11 -34.12
N VAL A 616 8.37 4.52 -33.37
CA VAL A 616 8.35 4.53 -31.90
C VAL A 616 7.11 3.78 -31.41
N ILE A 617 7.30 2.62 -30.78
CA ILE A 617 6.24 1.80 -30.20
C ILE A 617 5.72 2.44 -28.92
N ALA A 618 4.44 2.85 -28.95
CA ALA A 618 3.81 3.62 -27.88
C ALA A 618 2.87 2.83 -26.98
N THR A 619 2.43 1.66 -27.44
CA THR A 619 1.53 0.76 -26.70
C THR A 619 2.02 -0.68 -26.75
N GLU A 620 1.78 -1.45 -25.69
CA GLU A 620 2.14 -2.88 -25.62
C GLU A 620 1.37 -3.74 -26.64
N GLY A 621 0.21 -3.28 -27.10
CA GLY A 621 -0.62 -3.99 -28.09
C GLY A 621 -0.19 -3.81 -29.54
N PHE A 622 0.81 -2.96 -29.83
CA PHE A 622 1.30 -2.79 -31.19
C PHE A 622 2.28 -3.92 -31.55
N ILE A 623 1.98 -4.65 -32.61
CA ILE A 623 2.82 -5.73 -33.13
C ILE A 623 3.47 -5.23 -34.42
N VAL A 624 4.81 -5.22 -34.45
CA VAL A 624 5.56 -4.88 -35.66
C VAL A 624 5.31 -5.99 -36.70
N PRO A 625 4.80 -5.68 -37.91
CA PRO A 625 4.58 -6.68 -38.95
C PRO A 625 5.91 -7.37 -39.31
N GLN A 626 5.94 -8.70 -39.26
CA GLN A 626 7.18 -9.49 -39.43
C GLN A 626 7.37 -10.02 -40.85
N SER A 627 6.29 -10.18 -41.62
CA SER A 627 6.30 -10.76 -42.97
C SER A 627 5.79 -9.76 -44.01
N SER A 628 6.16 -9.96 -45.28
CA SER A 628 5.58 -9.19 -46.39
C SER A 628 4.06 -9.32 -46.41
N ASP A 629 3.55 -10.54 -46.21
CA ASP A 629 2.12 -10.84 -46.20
C ASP A 629 1.38 -10.01 -45.15
N ALA A 630 1.97 -9.79 -43.97
CA ALA A 630 1.36 -8.96 -42.92
C ALA A 630 1.24 -7.48 -43.33
N PHE A 631 2.20 -6.95 -44.10
CA PHE A 631 2.08 -5.61 -44.67
C PHE A 631 1.04 -5.56 -45.80
N ASP A 632 0.95 -6.62 -46.59
CA ASP A 632 -0.03 -6.73 -47.67
C ASP A 632 -1.46 -6.86 -47.10
N GLU A 633 -1.64 -7.51 -45.95
CA GLU A 633 -2.89 -7.53 -45.18
C GLU A 633 -3.30 -6.14 -44.69
N ILE A 634 -2.37 -5.36 -44.14
CA ILE A 634 -2.63 -3.95 -43.74
C ILE A 634 -3.09 -3.14 -44.96
N ALA A 635 -2.42 -3.31 -46.10
CA ALA A 635 -2.79 -2.61 -47.34
C ALA A 635 -4.17 -3.00 -47.89
N GLN A 636 -4.70 -4.17 -47.51
CA GLN A 636 -6.04 -4.62 -47.88
C GLN A 636 -7.14 -4.03 -47.00
N ASP A 637 -6.81 -3.27 -45.93
CA ASP A 637 -7.80 -2.66 -45.06
C ASP A 637 -8.79 -1.76 -45.86
N PRO A 638 -10.12 -1.92 -45.66
CA PRO A 638 -11.11 -1.16 -46.42
C PRO A 638 -10.98 0.36 -46.32
N SER A 639 -10.43 0.87 -45.22
CA SER A 639 -10.20 2.30 -45.03
C SER A 639 -9.05 2.83 -45.89
N LEU A 640 -8.08 1.98 -46.25
CA LEU A 640 -6.93 2.31 -47.07
C LEU A 640 -7.13 2.04 -48.56
N GLN A 641 -8.03 1.12 -48.95
CA GLN A 641 -8.27 0.81 -50.37
C GLN A 641 -8.71 2.03 -51.22
N LYS A 642 -9.30 3.05 -50.58
CA LYS A 642 -9.72 4.30 -51.24
C LYS A 642 -8.56 5.26 -51.48
N LEU A 643 -7.40 4.98 -50.92
CA LEU A 643 -6.28 5.90 -50.86
C LEU A 643 -5.37 5.70 -52.09
N PRO A 644 -5.16 6.74 -52.91
CA PRO A 644 -4.34 6.61 -54.11
C PRO A 644 -2.88 6.35 -53.73
N GLY A 645 -2.29 5.29 -54.29
CA GLY A 645 -0.88 4.95 -54.06
C GLY A 645 -0.63 3.93 -52.96
N ILE A 646 -1.57 3.02 -52.70
CA ILE A 646 -1.43 1.98 -51.67
C ILE A 646 -0.16 1.13 -51.80
N GLU A 647 0.30 0.87 -53.03
CA GLU A 647 1.56 0.14 -53.27
C GLU A 647 2.77 0.91 -52.72
N MET A 648 2.83 2.23 -52.94
CA MET A 648 3.89 3.09 -52.40
C MET A 648 3.81 3.15 -50.87
N TYR A 649 2.60 3.13 -50.30
CA TYR A 649 2.41 3.09 -48.86
C TYR A 649 2.98 1.80 -48.26
N ASN A 650 2.67 0.66 -48.87
CA ASN A 650 3.17 -0.64 -48.45
C ASN A 650 4.70 -0.72 -48.53
N SER A 651 5.31 -0.28 -49.63
CA SER A 651 6.78 -0.17 -49.74
C SER A 651 7.37 0.77 -48.67
N THR A 652 6.69 1.87 -48.36
CA THR A 652 7.10 2.79 -47.29
C THR A 652 7.07 2.11 -45.94
N LEU A 653 6.03 1.35 -45.61
CA LEU A 653 5.96 0.61 -44.34
C LEU A 653 7.08 -0.41 -44.20
N LYS A 654 7.32 -1.21 -45.25
CA LYS A 654 8.44 -2.17 -45.30
C LYS A 654 9.76 -1.46 -45.01
N ALA A 655 10.03 -0.34 -45.67
CA ALA A 655 11.22 0.49 -45.46
C ALA A 655 11.32 1.08 -44.04
N VAL A 656 10.23 1.60 -43.48
CA VAL A 656 10.21 2.19 -42.12
C VAL A 656 10.56 1.15 -41.06
N PHE A 657 10.00 -0.06 -41.16
CA PHE A 657 10.21 -1.12 -40.17
C PHE A 657 11.45 -1.99 -40.42
N MET A 658 12.26 -1.71 -41.44
CA MET A 658 13.65 -2.19 -41.49
C MET A 658 14.51 -1.60 -40.37
N GLN A 659 14.12 -0.43 -39.84
CA GLN A 659 14.77 0.18 -38.69
C GLN A 659 14.25 -0.41 -37.38
N ILE A 660 15.14 -0.53 -36.39
CA ILE A 660 14.79 -0.99 -35.05
C ILE A 660 13.86 0.04 -34.40
N ALA A 661 12.60 -0.31 -34.20
CA ALA A 661 11.64 0.54 -33.52
C ALA A 661 12.02 0.78 -32.05
N MET A 662 11.81 1.99 -31.56
CA MET A 662 12.12 2.37 -30.18
C MET A 662 10.89 2.21 -29.29
N HIS A 663 11.05 1.65 -28.10
CA HIS A 663 9.96 1.55 -27.13
C HIS A 663 9.85 2.83 -26.30
N PHE A 664 8.65 3.40 -26.25
CA PHE A 664 8.31 4.54 -25.42
C PHE A 664 6.88 4.33 -24.92
N LEU A 665 6.69 3.76 -23.72
CA LEU A 665 5.38 3.30 -23.23
C LEU A 665 4.90 4.18 -22.05
N PRO A 666 4.23 5.33 -22.29
CA PRO A 666 3.91 6.30 -21.24
C PRO A 666 3.01 5.75 -20.14
N GLN A 667 2.11 4.83 -20.48
CA GLN A 667 1.14 4.18 -19.60
C GLN A 667 1.72 3.15 -18.61
N SER A 668 2.93 2.64 -18.83
CA SER A 668 3.51 1.56 -18.01
C SER A 668 4.93 1.84 -17.52
N THR A 669 5.54 2.93 -17.98
CA THR A 669 6.90 3.31 -17.61
C THR A 669 6.88 4.53 -16.69
N SER A 670 7.80 4.58 -15.71
CA SER A 670 7.96 5.76 -14.86
C SER A 670 8.47 6.97 -15.65
N GLU A 671 8.17 8.17 -15.19
CA GLU A 671 8.58 9.44 -15.81
C GLU A 671 10.09 9.51 -16.06
N SER A 672 10.89 9.14 -15.06
CA SER A 672 12.35 9.13 -15.15
C SER A 672 12.88 8.14 -16.20
N ALA A 673 12.24 6.99 -16.36
CA ALA A 673 12.60 6.04 -17.40
C ALA A 673 12.14 6.53 -18.79
N LEU A 674 10.99 7.19 -18.89
CA LEU A 674 10.54 7.83 -20.13
C LEU A 674 11.49 8.95 -20.57
N GLU A 675 12.03 9.75 -19.66
CA GLU A 675 13.05 10.77 -19.98
C GLU A 675 14.30 10.15 -20.60
N ILE A 676 14.75 9.00 -20.08
CA ILE A 676 15.89 8.27 -20.66
C ILE A 676 15.56 7.79 -22.07
N ARG A 677 14.35 7.24 -22.29
CA ARG A 677 13.89 6.80 -23.63
C ARG A 677 13.76 7.98 -24.59
N ALA A 678 13.21 9.11 -24.14
CA ALA A 678 13.10 10.34 -24.91
C ALA A 678 14.49 10.85 -25.35
N ARG A 679 15.48 10.80 -24.44
CA ARG A 679 16.87 11.14 -24.78
C ARG A 679 17.47 10.20 -25.82
N GLN A 680 17.19 8.90 -25.73
CA GLN A 680 17.63 7.93 -26.74
C GLN A 680 16.98 8.21 -28.11
N ILE A 681 15.68 8.50 -28.14
CA ILE A 681 14.96 8.88 -29.37
C ILE A 681 15.56 10.16 -29.96
N ALA A 682 15.78 11.20 -29.15
CA ALA A 682 16.40 12.45 -29.59
C ALA A 682 17.83 12.23 -30.12
N SER A 683 18.60 11.32 -29.51
CA SER A 683 19.96 11.00 -29.99
C SER A 683 19.95 10.35 -31.38
N ARG A 684 18.94 9.52 -31.70
CA ARG A 684 18.80 8.91 -33.02
C ARG A 684 18.42 9.92 -34.10
N ILE A 685 17.64 10.94 -33.75
CA ILE A 685 17.32 12.04 -34.66
C ILE A 685 18.58 12.83 -35.02
N ASN A 686 19.53 12.95 -34.09
CA ASN A 686 20.76 13.72 -34.31
C ASN A 686 21.90 12.93 -34.98
N GLN A 687 21.87 11.60 -34.93
CA GLN A 687 22.93 10.79 -35.54
C GLN A 687 22.69 10.70 -37.06
N ASP A 688 23.74 11.01 -37.85
CA ASP A 688 23.81 10.78 -39.31
C ASP A 688 23.54 9.31 -39.72
N GLY A 689 23.37 8.41 -38.75
CA GLY A 689 23.09 6.99 -38.94
C GLY A 689 21.62 6.64 -39.21
N THR A 690 20.67 7.59 -39.16
CA THR A 690 19.31 7.28 -39.64
C THR A 690 19.31 7.31 -41.16
N ALA A 691 19.19 6.14 -41.76
CA ALA A 691 19.05 5.99 -43.21
C ALA A 691 17.87 6.84 -43.71
N SER A 692 18.08 7.61 -44.78
CA SER A 692 16.97 8.33 -45.42
C SER A 692 15.93 7.32 -45.94
N LEU A 693 14.67 7.75 -46.04
CA LEU A 693 13.61 6.89 -46.53
C LEU A 693 13.92 6.36 -47.94
N SER A 694 14.57 7.16 -48.79
CA SER A 694 15.04 6.70 -50.12
C SER A 694 16.03 5.54 -50.01
N SER A 695 17.02 5.64 -49.12
CA SER A 695 18.01 4.57 -48.94
C SER A 695 17.40 3.28 -48.37
N LEU A 696 16.38 3.39 -47.52
CA LEU A 696 15.65 2.24 -47.00
C LEU A 696 14.74 1.61 -48.04
N LEU A 697 14.10 2.43 -48.88
CA LEU A 697 13.32 1.95 -50.01
C LEU A 697 14.21 1.13 -50.94
N ASP A 698 15.37 1.65 -51.35
CA ASP A 698 16.32 0.95 -52.21
C ASP A 698 16.75 -0.42 -51.65
N LEU A 699 16.93 -0.51 -50.33
CA LEU A 699 17.24 -1.77 -49.65
C LEU A 699 16.04 -2.75 -49.65
N SER A 700 14.82 -2.24 -49.50
CA SER A 700 13.60 -3.06 -49.50
C SER A 700 13.25 -3.65 -50.88
N TRP A 701 13.78 -3.08 -51.97
CA TRP A 701 13.57 -3.56 -53.33
C TRP A 701 14.40 -4.78 -53.69
N PHE A 702 15.44 -5.12 -52.92
CA PHE A 702 16.15 -6.37 -53.14
C PHE A 702 15.19 -7.51 -52.79
N PRO A 703 14.72 -8.30 -53.80
CA PRO A 703 13.90 -9.45 -53.53
C PRO A 703 14.68 -10.27 -52.53
N SER A 704 14.05 -10.63 -51.41
CA SER A 704 14.61 -11.56 -50.43
C SER A 704 15.24 -12.69 -51.22
N LEU A 705 16.56 -12.67 -51.36
CA LEU A 705 17.32 -13.74 -51.96
C LEU A 705 16.85 -14.94 -51.18
N HIS A 706 16.09 -15.82 -51.84
CA HIS A 706 15.65 -17.07 -51.25
C HIS A 706 16.93 -17.73 -50.72
N LEU A 707 17.17 -17.58 -49.42
CA LEU A 707 17.99 -18.49 -48.64
C LEU A 707 17.18 -19.78 -48.65
N GLY A 708 17.18 -20.44 -49.80
CA GLY A 708 16.62 -21.75 -49.97
C GLY A 708 17.35 -22.66 -48.99
N ASN A 709 16.57 -23.38 -48.19
CA ASN A 709 16.93 -24.61 -47.49
C ASN A 709 18.43 -24.96 -47.56
N PHE A 710 19.25 -24.30 -46.74
CA PHE A 710 20.48 -24.94 -46.30
C PHE A 710 20.04 -25.98 -45.27
N GLY A 711 20.04 -27.23 -45.72
CA GLY A 711 19.69 -28.38 -44.93
C GLY A 711 20.50 -28.44 -43.64
N SER A 712 19.91 -29.16 -42.69
CA SER A 712 20.54 -29.62 -41.47
C SER A 712 21.93 -30.21 -41.75
N ASP A 713 22.97 -29.46 -41.44
CA ASP A 713 24.27 -30.04 -41.15
C ASP A 713 24.81 -29.40 -39.86
N ASN A 714 25.02 -30.27 -38.88
CA ASN A 714 25.58 -29.97 -37.57
C ASN A 714 27.03 -29.50 -37.74
N GLY A 715 27.22 -28.19 -37.93
CA GLY A 715 28.52 -27.54 -37.94
C GLY A 715 28.62 -26.52 -36.81
N HIS A 716 29.33 -26.88 -35.73
CA HIS A 716 29.78 -25.95 -34.70
C HIS A 716 30.53 -24.77 -35.34
N TRP A 717 29.92 -23.59 -35.35
CA TRP A 717 30.63 -22.33 -35.57
C TRP A 717 30.46 -21.43 -34.35
N SER A 718 31.56 -21.27 -33.63
CA SER A 718 31.71 -20.32 -32.52
C SER A 718 31.67 -18.88 -33.04
N LEU A 719 30.65 -18.13 -32.61
CA LEU A 719 30.57 -16.68 -32.78
C LEU A 719 31.64 -15.97 -31.91
N PRO A 720 32.33 -14.95 -32.42
CA PRO A 720 33.24 -14.13 -31.62
C PRO A 720 32.42 -13.22 -30.69
N SER A 721 32.73 -13.30 -29.40
CA SER A 721 32.15 -12.49 -28.34
C SER A 721 32.64 -11.04 -28.42
N THR A 722 31.82 -10.14 -28.95
CA THR A 722 31.96 -8.69 -28.72
C THR A 722 31.00 -8.29 -27.60
N GLN A 723 31.52 -8.30 -26.36
CA GLN A 723 30.89 -7.63 -25.23
C GLN A 723 30.94 -6.12 -25.44
N ALA A 724 29.84 -5.54 -25.92
CA ALA A 724 29.53 -4.14 -25.67
C ALA A 724 28.60 -4.09 -24.46
N ARG A 725 29.15 -3.64 -23.32
CA ARG A 725 28.36 -3.31 -22.12
C ARG A 725 27.48 -2.09 -22.40
N VAL A 726 26.17 -2.25 -22.17
CA VAL A 726 25.24 -1.19 -21.78
C VAL A 726 24.66 -1.59 -20.43
#